data_AF-A0AAW2UYX6-F1
#
_entry.id   AF-A0AAW2UYX6-F1
#
_cell.length_a   1.000
_cell.length_b   1.000
_cell.length_c   1.000
_cell.angle_alpha   90.00
_cell.angle_beta   90.00
_cell.angle_gamma   90.00
#
_symmetry.space_group_name_H-M   'P 1'
#
loop_
_entity.id
_entity.type
_entity.pdbx_description
1 polymer ?
#
loop_
_entity_poly.entity_id
_entity_poly.type
_entity_poly.pdbx_seq_one_letter_code
_entity_poly.pdbx_strand_id
1 'polypeptide(L)'
;MPGYNWDLPVQVVYALGGVARNVAECMSKLGAKPFMISAVGFDLAGSLLLEHWESEGLSVAGIQRKQDIETAVICHIFDGKGEVAAGVASVEAIEKFLTPEWIHNFKFNICSAPMLMVDANLSPPALVACCKMAAECQTSVWFEPVSVTKSKRVASILKYITFTSPNEDELVAMANALSSGDKFLPIQRDCGSVKFSVDSLFRALKPAIWVLLEKGIRVVIVTLGADGLFLCFKHTHGVDKCDLIKKRRSSFSRKLYEAINVSCPPGRILGAPNPKESYYVAIHFPALSASVVRLTGAGDCLVGGAVASICAGLDIMQSLAVGIASAKGAVETETNVPAEYALTKISDDAGSVYSGAKVIFCESKLQCIHQQPSICIWDCLATWNASEEQFIGFEIRPPKVMNVLKIIKSEGLQMKSLKEGLKFQAHVVKSGFVPTVVATNQLISLYSKHGLIQEAHKLFDGMPERNVFSWNTIINAYIKSRSFTKAKSLFDSSPLRDTVTYNSMISGYARSDGYESEAIELFIQMQFDNDTSRIDEFTLTTMLKLFAKLRVLCYGKQVHSFMVKSGNDLSGFALSSLIDMYSKCGSFWDACRVVNGCGGEDLVDLVVKNALIAACCRQGELEMAREILLSNQELIDEVSLNTMISGYVQNGREEEAVELFKHMAEEGFRWNEHTFGSLLTACAASRSLKLGKEVHAWVLKEGMCFNPFISSGLVDVYCKCGNMGYADRVHETVAGGNVFAITSLIVAYSARGDMSEARRLFDSSPEKNFVMWTAIISGYVKLQQCEDAFVLFRQYVAQDATVPDSVILVSLLGACSIQTSVNPGKQIHAYMLRTGITMNEKANSALIDMYSKCGFILYAQRLFRRVSTRDTIIYNVMIAACAHHGYEDEAIHLFEEMIGQGLQPDGVTFIALLSACRHGGLVEAGENYFLSMTKDYAIPPEIDHYACMVDLYGRSNQLEKAVAFMEKMPVEPDSIILSAFLNACRANRNLELARMAENKLLELEGDNGGRYFQLASVYALGGKWDEMGRVMRTMRGKEVKKLAGCSWVQVGLRLLLCPLGSNVVVRTACCSVGIVLPVYSTFKAIEAKDQDEQHKWLLYWAAYGSFAIAELVTDKFLYWFPLYYHMKFAFLVWLQLPSIHGARQLYMNHLRPFLRRHQSRLDQVVGFFYSEMVKFASNHEAEFQIARALLTRFYCQLIMRFKKSFDPGKGK
;
A
#
# COMPACT_ATOMS: atom_id res chain seq x y z
N MET A 1 0.00 48.28 -16.02
CA MET A 1 0.32 48.08 -17.45
C MET A 1 1.24 46.85 -17.58
N PRO A 2 1.32 46.21 -18.76
CA PRO A 2 0.96 44.79 -18.87
C PRO A 2 2.12 43.80 -18.77
N GLY A 3 1.81 42.52 -18.49
CA GLY A 3 2.78 41.44 -18.62
C GLY A 3 2.51 40.15 -17.82
N TYR A 4 1.29 39.57 -17.87
CA TYR A 4 1.05 38.23 -17.32
C TYR A 4 0.00 37.44 -18.14
N ASN A 5 0.47 36.41 -18.83
CA ASN A 5 -0.23 35.14 -19.12
C ASN A 5 0.79 34.06 -18.73
N TRP A 6 0.73 33.44 -17.56
CA TRP A 6 -0.27 32.47 -17.09
C TRP A 6 -0.26 31.16 -17.88
N ASP A 7 0.34 30.16 -17.25
CA ASP A 7 -0.20 28.83 -16.98
C ASP A 7 -1.20 28.22 -17.97
N LEU A 8 -0.83 27.04 -18.49
CA LEU A 8 -1.79 25.98 -18.78
C LEU A 8 -1.32 24.68 -18.09
N PRO A 9 -1.94 24.26 -16.98
CA PRO A 9 -1.65 22.96 -16.38
C PRO A 9 -2.16 21.84 -17.26
N VAL A 10 -1.53 20.66 -17.22
CA VAL A 10 -2.08 19.45 -17.83
C VAL A 10 -3.28 18.99 -16.99
N GLN A 11 -4.45 19.46 -17.38
CA GLN A 11 -5.70 19.32 -16.64
C GLN A 11 -6.27 17.90 -16.81
N VAL A 12 -6.11 17.06 -15.78
CA VAL A 12 -6.66 15.69 -15.77
C VAL A 12 -8.17 15.77 -15.51
N VAL A 13 -8.97 15.46 -16.53
CA VAL A 13 -10.43 15.42 -16.44
C VAL A 13 -10.90 13.98 -16.24
N TYR A 14 -11.68 13.75 -15.19
CA TYR A 14 -12.25 12.44 -14.84
C TYR A 14 -13.72 12.34 -15.28
N ALA A 15 -14.17 11.14 -15.62
CA ALA A 15 -15.59 10.83 -15.79
C ALA A 15 -15.87 9.32 -15.57
N LEU A 16 -17.03 8.90 -15.09
CA LEU A 16 -17.68 9.26 -13.82
C LEU A 16 -18.68 8.12 -13.49
N GLY A 17 -18.38 7.30 -12.48
CA GLY A 17 -19.00 5.98 -12.30
C GLY A 17 -19.90 5.86 -11.06
N GLY A 18 -21.21 5.97 -11.25
CA GLY A 18 -22.25 5.60 -10.28
C GLY A 18 -23.34 6.66 -10.12
N VAL A 19 -24.59 6.27 -10.34
CA VAL A 19 -25.79 7.16 -10.25
C VAL A 19 -25.81 7.92 -8.92
N ALA A 20 -25.70 7.21 -7.80
CA ALA A 20 -25.69 7.82 -6.47
C ALA A 20 -24.52 8.80 -6.23
N ARG A 21 -23.38 8.65 -6.93
CA ARG A 21 -22.29 9.63 -6.90
C ARG A 21 -22.65 10.85 -7.74
N ASN A 22 -22.96 10.66 -9.01
CA ASN A 22 -23.22 11.74 -9.96
C ASN A 22 -24.34 12.68 -9.47
N VAL A 23 -25.43 12.10 -8.91
CA VAL A 23 -26.50 12.84 -8.23
C VAL A 23 -25.96 13.69 -7.07
N ALA A 24 -25.17 13.09 -6.17
CA ALA A 24 -24.70 13.78 -4.97
C ALA A 24 -23.61 14.84 -5.28
N GLU A 25 -22.79 14.62 -6.31
CA GLU A 25 -21.84 15.58 -6.85
C GLU A 25 -22.58 16.79 -7.44
N CYS A 26 -23.64 16.56 -8.23
CA CYS A 26 -24.55 17.61 -8.70
C CYS A 26 -25.23 18.37 -7.54
N MET A 27 -25.71 17.67 -6.51
CA MET A 27 -26.28 18.31 -5.30
C MET A 27 -25.26 19.23 -4.60
N SER A 28 -23.99 18.81 -4.52
CA SER A 28 -22.92 19.62 -3.93
C SER A 28 -22.68 20.90 -4.72
N LYS A 29 -22.54 20.82 -6.05
CA LYS A 29 -22.33 21.99 -6.92
C LYS A 29 -23.52 22.97 -6.96
N LEU A 30 -24.71 22.56 -6.53
CA LEU A 30 -25.87 23.44 -6.33
C LEU A 30 -25.97 24.01 -4.89
N GLY A 31 -25.02 23.71 -4.01
CA GLY A 31 -24.93 24.24 -2.65
C GLY A 31 -25.72 23.47 -1.59
N ALA A 32 -26.11 22.22 -1.87
CA ALA A 32 -26.55 21.28 -0.83
C ALA A 32 -25.33 20.56 -0.23
N LYS A 33 -25.49 19.99 0.98
CA LYS A 33 -24.47 19.14 1.62
C LYS A 33 -25.00 17.71 1.78
N PRO A 34 -24.85 16.85 0.75
CA PRO A 34 -25.28 15.46 0.83
C PRO A 34 -24.44 14.65 1.83
N PHE A 35 -25.06 13.66 2.46
CA PHE A 35 -24.38 12.64 3.26
C PHE A 35 -24.50 11.30 2.54
N MET A 36 -23.37 10.75 2.09
CA MET A 36 -23.36 9.52 1.29
C MET A 36 -23.11 8.29 2.18
N ILE A 37 -24.01 7.30 2.11
CA ILE A 37 -23.78 5.95 2.61
C ILE A 37 -23.37 5.10 1.41
N SER A 38 -22.11 4.68 1.35
CA SER A 38 -21.51 3.98 0.20
C SER A 38 -20.37 3.06 0.65
N ALA A 39 -19.75 2.34 -0.28
CA ALA A 39 -18.58 1.50 0.01
C ALA A 39 -17.53 1.62 -1.11
N VAL A 40 -16.25 1.68 -0.72
CA VAL A 40 -15.09 1.83 -1.61
C VAL A 40 -13.93 0.92 -1.17
N GLY A 41 -12.97 0.75 -2.07
CA GLY A 41 -11.73 0.04 -1.86
C GLY A 41 -10.67 0.78 -1.05
N PHE A 42 -9.57 0.07 -0.82
CA PHE A 42 -8.27 0.62 -0.41
C PHE A 42 -7.33 0.86 -1.59
N ASP A 43 -7.88 0.89 -2.80
CA ASP A 43 -7.19 1.21 -4.04
C ASP A 43 -7.06 2.74 -4.27
N LEU A 44 -6.31 3.12 -5.30
CA LEU A 44 -6.09 4.52 -5.66
C LEU A 44 -7.43 5.22 -5.98
N ALA A 45 -8.31 4.53 -6.70
CA ALA A 45 -9.63 5.03 -7.08
C ALA A 45 -10.54 5.31 -5.86
N GLY A 46 -10.63 4.37 -4.91
CA GLY A 46 -11.36 4.57 -3.66
C GLY A 46 -10.73 5.61 -2.73
N SER A 47 -9.44 5.91 -2.90
CA SER A 47 -8.74 6.95 -2.13
C SER A 47 -8.98 8.35 -2.71
N LEU A 48 -8.74 8.54 -4.02
CA LEU A 48 -9.00 9.80 -4.72
C LEU A 48 -10.48 10.24 -4.65
N LEU A 49 -11.42 9.28 -4.62
CA LEU A 49 -12.84 9.58 -4.43
C LEU A 49 -13.12 10.18 -3.05
N LEU A 50 -12.48 9.65 -1.99
CA LEU A 50 -12.63 10.18 -0.63
C LEU A 50 -11.91 11.51 -0.46
N GLU A 51 -10.68 11.65 -0.96
CA GLU A 51 -9.93 12.91 -0.94
C GLU A 51 -10.67 14.05 -1.66
N HIS A 52 -11.36 13.74 -2.77
CA HIS A 52 -12.24 14.69 -3.43
C HIS A 52 -13.49 15.01 -2.59
N TRP A 53 -14.13 14.02 -1.98
CA TRP A 53 -15.32 14.21 -1.13
C TRP A 53 -15.01 15.06 0.11
N GLU A 54 -13.83 14.87 0.70
CA GLU A 54 -13.32 15.66 1.83
C GLU A 54 -12.94 17.08 1.41
N SER A 55 -12.37 17.28 0.21
CA SER A 55 -12.00 18.63 -0.27
C SER A 55 -13.21 19.51 -0.61
N GLU A 56 -14.35 18.92 -1.00
CA GLU A 56 -15.65 19.61 -1.10
C GLU A 56 -16.30 19.88 0.28
N GLY A 57 -15.67 19.48 1.38
CA GLY A 57 -16.15 19.68 2.75
C GLY A 57 -17.39 18.85 3.09
N LEU A 58 -17.48 17.64 2.52
CA LEU A 58 -18.56 16.67 2.73
C LEU A 58 -18.10 15.52 3.63
N SER A 59 -19.03 14.90 4.35
CA SER A 59 -18.69 13.85 5.31
C SER A 59 -18.51 12.49 4.62
N VAL A 60 -17.35 11.88 4.84
CA VAL A 60 -17.04 10.50 4.44
C VAL A 60 -17.53 9.43 5.44
N ALA A 61 -18.12 9.82 6.58
CA ALA A 61 -18.40 8.88 7.66
C ALA A 61 -19.37 7.74 7.29
N GLY A 62 -20.21 7.92 6.26
CA GLY A 62 -21.09 6.88 5.71
C GLY A 62 -20.41 5.95 4.69
N ILE A 63 -19.20 6.27 4.24
CA ILE A 63 -18.49 5.57 3.17
C ILE A 63 -17.53 4.53 3.76
N GLN A 64 -17.91 3.25 3.63
CA GLN A 64 -17.17 2.13 4.17
C GLN A 64 -15.94 1.79 3.30
N ARG A 65 -14.76 1.61 3.90
CA ARG A 65 -13.57 1.09 3.18
C ARG A 65 -13.41 -0.42 3.39
N LYS A 66 -13.22 -1.20 2.32
CA LYS A 66 -13.05 -2.67 2.35
C LYS A 66 -11.97 -3.13 1.37
N GLN A 67 -11.17 -4.13 1.76
CA GLN A 67 -10.08 -4.65 0.92
C GLN A 67 -10.60 -5.48 -0.26
N ASP A 68 -11.68 -6.22 -0.06
CA ASP A 68 -12.45 -6.96 -1.08
C ASP A 68 -13.15 -6.08 -2.15
N ILE A 69 -13.07 -4.75 -2.07
CA ILE A 69 -13.68 -3.86 -3.06
C ILE A 69 -12.60 -3.34 -4.00
N GLU A 70 -12.67 -3.74 -5.26
CA GLU A 70 -12.03 -3.04 -6.36
C GLU A 70 -12.94 -1.87 -6.77
N THR A 71 -12.54 -0.63 -6.42
CA THR A 71 -13.23 0.58 -6.85
C THR A 71 -12.86 0.85 -8.31
N ALA A 72 -13.48 0.12 -9.22
CA ALA A 72 -13.19 0.22 -10.65
C ALA A 72 -13.67 1.58 -11.24
N VAL A 73 -12.88 2.63 -10.99
CA VAL A 73 -12.89 3.91 -11.69
C VAL A 73 -11.93 3.80 -12.85
N ILE A 74 -12.48 3.89 -14.05
CA ILE A 74 -11.71 3.92 -15.30
C ILE A 74 -11.14 5.33 -15.43
N CYS A 75 -9.82 5.49 -15.29
CA CYS A 75 -9.16 6.70 -15.76
C CYS A 75 -8.94 6.56 -17.27
N HIS A 76 -9.49 7.47 -18.07
CA HIS A 76 -9.19 7.53 -19.50
C HIS A 76 -7.70 7.84 -19.72
N ILE A 77 -6.95 6.87 -20.24
CA ILE A 77 -5.67 7.14 -20.90
C ILE A 77 -5.97 7.27 -22.40
N PHE A 78 -6.10 8.51 -22.85
CA PHE A 78 -6.00 8.83 -24.28
C PHE A 78 -4.53 8.87 -24.67
N ASP A 79 -4.19 8.36 -25.86
CA ASP A 79 -2.93 8.73 -26.51
C ASP A 79 -3.08 10.10 -27.20
N GLY A 80 -2.02 10.57 -27.88
CA GLY A 80 -2.01 11.85 -28.58
C GLY A 80 -2.95 11.96 -29.80
N LYS A 81 -3.87 11.01 -30.02
CA LYS A 81 -4.86 11.01 -31.12
C LYS A 81 -6.31 10.76 -30.70
N GLY A 82 -6.57 10.40 -29.44
CA GLY A 82 -7.90 10.60 -28.84
C GLY A 82 -8.95 9.49 -29.00
N GLU A 83 -8.56 8.23 -29.27
CA GLU A 83 -9.51 7.10 -29.26
C GLU A 83 -9.54 6.35 -27.90
N VAL A 84 -10.66 5.68 -27.58
CA VAL A 84 -10.99 5.18 -26.22
C VAL A 84 -10.91 3.66 -26.11
N ALA A 85 -10.33 3.15 -25.01
CA ALA A 85 -10.13 1.71 -24.74
C ALA A 85 -10.80 1.17 -23.46
N ALA A 86 -12.12 1.35 -23.33
CA ALA A 86 -13.07 0.56 -22.52
C ALA A 86 -12.89 0.44 -20.97
N GLY A 87 -13.91 -0.14 -20.30
CA GLY A 87 -13.88 -0.55 -18.88
C GLY A 87 -15.28 -0.82 -18.29
N VAL A 88 -15.36 -1.36 -17.07
CA VAL A 88 -16.59 -1.69 -16.32
C VAL A 88 -16.36 -1.53 -14.80
N ALA A 89 -17.40 -1.19 -14.01
CA ALA A 89 -17.35 -1.12 -12.55
C ALA A 89 -18.13 -2.26 -11.85
N SER A 90 -17.66 -2.73 -10.68
CA SER A 90 -18.28 -3.87 -9.97
C SER A 90 -19.49 -3.49 -9.11
N VAL A 91 -20.68 -3.82 -9.62
CA VAL A 91 -21.97 -3.75 -8.89
C VAL A 91 -21.96 -4.65 -7.64
N GLU A 92 -21.22 -5.77 -7.69
CA GLU A 92 -21.23 -6.82 -6.68
C GLU A 92 -20.72 -6.33 -5.32
N ALA A 93 -19.83 -5.33 -5.30
CA ALA A 93 -19.34 -4.69 -4.09
C ALA A 93 -20.47 -3.99 -3.29
N ILE A 94 -21.33 -3.23 -3.98
CA ILE A 94 -22.43 -2.49 -3.35
C ILE A 94 -23.43 -3.47 -2.71
N GLU A 95 -23.75 -4.57 -3.40
CA GLU A 95 -24.67 -5.59 -2.89
C GLU A 95 -24.08 -6.43 -1.74
N LYS A 96 -22.77 -6.68 -1.75
CA LYS A 96 -22.04 -7.47 -0.73
C LYS A 96 -21.76 -6.73 0.57
N PHE A 97 -21.44 -5.42 0.52
CA PHE A 97 -20.89 -4.71 1.69
C PHE A 97 -21.83 -3.74 2.40
N LEU A 98 -22.84 -3.18 1.72
CA LEU A 98 -23.83 -2.30 2.35
C LEU A 98 -24.94 -3.11 3.02
N THR A 99 -24.58 -3.80 4.11
CA THR A 99 -25.51 -4.62 4.89
C THR A 99 -26.53 -3.77 5.67
N PRO A 100 -27.72 -4.33 6.01
CA PRO A 100 -28.68 -3.67 6.90
C PRO A 100 -28.09 -3.15 8.22
N GLU A 101 -27.12 -3.88 8.78
CA GLU A 101 -26.41 -3.52 10.01
C GLU A 101 -25.55 -2.27 9.83
N TRP A 102 -24.79 -2.17 8.73
CA TRP A 102 -24.00 -0.98 8.42
C TRP A 102 -24.87 0.27 8.28
N ILE A 103 -25.99 0.13 7.56
CA ILE A 103 -26.94 1.23 7.32
C ILE A 103 -27.61 1.68 8.63
N HIS A 104 -27.87 0.75 9.56
CA HIS A 104 -28.49 1.07 10.85
C HIS A 104 -27.65 2.04 11.70
N ASN A 105 -26.33 2.01 11.57
CA ASN A 105 -25.43 2.97 12.26
C ASN A 105 -25.73 4.43 11.87
N PHE A 106 -26.26 4.67 10.67
CA PHE A 106 -26.59 6.00 10.14
C PHE A 106 -28.07 6.36 10.28
N LYS A 107 -28.83 5.63 11.11
CA LYS A 107 -30.25 5.91 11.37
C LYS A 107 -30.50 7.36 11.76
N PHE A 108 -29.64 7.96 12.61
CA PHE A 108 -29.76 9.37 13.00
C PHE A 108 -29.67 10.33 11.80
N ASN A 109 -28.75 10.07 10.87
CA ASN A 109 -28.56 10.85 9.64
C ASN A 109 -29.80 10.74 8.73
N ILE A 110 -30.30 9.51 8.52
CA ILE A 110 -31.52 9.24 7.73
C ILE A 110 -32.77 9.91 8.35
N CYS A 111 -32.88 9.89 9.68
CA CYS A 111 -33.99 10.52 10.41
C CYS A 111 -33.92 12.06 10.43
N SER A 112 -32.72 12.63 10.26
CA SER A 112 -32.45 14.07 10.25
C SER A 112 -32.50 14.69 8.85
N ALA A 113 -32.26 13.91 7.80
CA ALA A 113 -32.36 14.34 6.41
C ALA A 113 -33.80 14.76 6.03
N PRO A 114 -33.99 15.74 5.12
CA PRO A 114 -35.30 16.07 4.57
C PRO A 114 -35.82 14.97 3.62
N MET A 115 -34.91 14.30 2.92
CA MET A 115 -35.17 13.25 1.93
C MET A 115 -34.05 12.20 1.98
N LEU A 116 -34.40 10.94 1.75
CA LEU A 116 -33.46 9.85 1.50
C LEU A 116 -33.59 9.41 0.04
N MET A 117 -32.52 9.56 -0.75
CA MET A 117 -32.44 8.87 -2.04
C MET A 117 -31.92 7.44 -1.83
N VAL A 118 -32.50 6.49 -2.56
CA VAL A 118 -32.17 5.06 -2.51
C VAL A 118 -31.94 4.56 -3.94
N ASP A 119 -30.70 4.17 -4.22
CA ASP A 119 -30.28 3.57 -5.49
C ASP A 119 -30.68 2.08 -5.54
N ALA A 120 -31.33 1.66 -6.63
CA ALA A 120 -31.74 0.27 -6.86
C ALA A 120 -30.56 -0.73 -6.96
N ASN A 121 -29.31 -0.27 -7.02
CA ASN A 121 -28.08 -1.06 -6.86
C ASN A 121 -27.96 -1.74 -5.49
N LEU A 122 -28.61 -1.24 -4.43
CA LEU A 122 -28.57 -1.87 -3.11
C LEU A 122 -29.24 -3.27 -3.12
N SER A 123 -28.73 -4.18 -2.29
CA SER A 123 -29.32 -5.52 -2.15
C SER A 123 -30.74 -5.46 -1.55
N PRO A 124 -31.64 -6.41 -1.85
CA PRO A 124 -33.04 -6.34 -1.38
C PRO A 124 -33.22 -6.20 0.15
N PRO A 125 -32.41 -6.84 1.03
CA PRO A 125 -32.49 -6.60 2.47
C PRO A 125 -32.05 -5.18 2.87
N ALA A 126 -31.02 -4.64 2.22
CA ALA A 126 -30.51 -3.29 2.45
C ALA A 126 -31.52 -2.21 2.01
N LEU A 127 -32.13 -2.39 0.83
CA LEU A 127 -33.24 -1.55 0.35
C LEU A 127 -34.38 -1.48 1.38
N VAL A 128 -34.83 -2.64 1.88
CA VAL A 128 -35.91 -2.71 2.88
C VAL A 128 -35.49 -2.06 4.20
N ALA A 129 -34.24 -2.22 4.64
CA ALA A 129 -33.73 -1.59 5.86
C ALA A 129 -33.68 -0.05 5.75
N CYS A 130 -33.09 0.49 4.68
CA CYS A 130 -33.09 1.93 4.36
C CYS A 130 -34.52 2.51 4.40
N CYS A 131 -35.42 1.91 3.62
CA CYS A 131 -36.76 2.41 3.44
C CYS A 131 -37.61 2.31 4.71
N LYS A 132 -37.45 1.23 5.50
CA LYS A 132 -38.11 1.08 6.80
C LYS A 132 -37.65 2.15 7.79
N MET A 133 -36.34 2.42 7.90
CA MET A 133 -35.82 3.45 8.82
C MET A 133 -36.25 4.86 8.41
N ALA A 134 -36.28 5.17 7.11
CA ALA A 134 -36.85 6.43 6.61
C ALA A 134 -38.32 6.56 7.01
N ALA A 135 -39.12 5.51 6.83
CA ALA A 135 -40.55 5.49 7.20
C ALA A 135 -40.80 5.60 8.71
N GLU A 136 -40.04 4.86 9.55
CA GLU A 136 -40.06 4.98 11.02
C GLU A 136 -39.84 6.43 11.48
N CYS A 137 -39.02 7.18 10.73
CA CYS A 137 -38.69 8.57 11.01
C CYS A 137 -39.45 9.60 10.16
N GLN A 138 -40.45 9.22 9.35
CA GLN A 138 -41.17 10.12 8.43
C GLN A 138 -40.27 10.91 7.46
N THR A 139 -39.12 10.37 7.08
CA THR A 139 -38.27 10.93 6.00
C THR A 139 -38.78 10.43 4.66
N SER A 140 -39.00 11.32 3.69
CA SER A 140 -39.50 10.94 2.37
C SER A 140 -38.43 10.23 1.55
N VAL A 141 -38.83 9.16 0.85
CA VAL A 141 -37.91 8.30 0.07
C VAL A 141 -38.05 8.59 -1.42
N TRP A 142 -36.91 8.80 -2.08
CA TRP A 142 -36.77 8.86 -3.53
C TRP A 142 -36.10 7.57 -4.01
N PHE A 143 -36.80 6.75 -4.81
CA PHE A 143 -36.27 5.50 -5.34
C PHE A 143 -35.82 5.69 -6.79
N GLU A 144 -34.51 5.57 -7.02
CA GLU A 144 -33.93 5.72 -8.36
C GLU A 144 -33.72 4.35 -9.01
N PRO A 145 -34.45 4.03 -10.10
CA PRO A 145 -34.16 2.86 -10.90
C PRO A 145 -32.88 3.11 -11.73
N VAL A 146 -32.08 2.06 -11.90
CA VAL A 146 -30.77 2.14 -12.61
C VAL A 146 -30.59 1.03 -13.65
N SER A 147 -31.65 0.25 -13.88
CA SER A 147 -31.87 -0.63 -15.02
C SER A 147 -33.26 -1.27 -14.93
N VAL A 148 -33.79 -1.68 -16.09
CA VAL A 148 -35.04 -2.46 -16.24
C VAL A 148 -35.09 -3.66 -15.28
N THR A 149 -33.96 -4.36 -15.06
CA THR A 149 -33.87 -5.50 -14.13
C THR A 149 -33.91 -5.07 -12.66
N LYS A 150 -33.23 -3.98 -12.29
CA LYS A 150 -33.15 -3.51 -10.90
C LYS A 150 -34.41 -2.75 -10.48
N SER A 151 -35.10 -2.09 -11.41
CA SER A 151 -36.38 -1.42 -11.16
C SER A 151 -37.44 -2.35 -10.55
N LYS A 152 -37.43 -3.65 -10.92
CA LYS A 152 -38.31 -4.70 -10.35
C LYS A 152 -38.16 -4.87 -8.82
N ARG A 153 -37.05 -4.40 -8.22
CA ARG A 153 -36.85 -4.36 -6.75
C ARG A 153 -37.86 -3.45 -6.03
N VAL A 154 -38.55 -2.55 -6.73
CA VAL A 154 -39.66 -1.73 -6.20
C VAL A 154 -40.68 -2.54 -5.40
N ALA A 155 -40.94 -3.80 -5.78
CA ALA A 155 -41.97 -4.63 -5.17
C ALA A 155 -41.75 -4.93 -3.68
N SER A 156 -40.51 -4.92 -3.16
CA SER A 156 -40.23 -5.16 -1.74
C SER A 156 -40.32 -3.90 -0.87
N ILE A 157 -40.22 -2.71 -1.48
CA ILE A 157 -40.11 -1.41 -0.78
C ILE A 157 -41.25 -0.43 -1.09
N LEU A 158 -42.09 -0.73 -2.09
CA LEU A 158 -43.29 0.00 -2.55
C LEU A 158 -43.94 0.93 -1.50
N LYS A 159 -44.34 0.37 -0.36
CA LYS A 159 -45.09 1.05 0.72
C LYS A 159 -44.33 2.17 1.44
N TYR A 160 -43.05 2.36 1.12
CA TYR A 160 -42.16 3.37 1.70
C TYR A 160 -41.77 4.48 0.71
N ILE A 161 -42.04 4.32 -0.59
CA ILE A 161 -41.56 5.22 -1.65
C ILE A 161 -42.46 6.46 -1.76
N THR A 162 -41.87 7.65 -1.68
CA THR A 162 -42.58 8.91 -1.96
C THR A 162 -42.45 9.29 -3.45
N PHE A 163 -41.22 9.22 -4.00
CA PHE A 163 -40.87 9.66 -5.36
C PHE A 163 -40.09 8.56 -6.11
N THR A 164 -40.19 8.53 -7.45
CA THR A 164 -39.35 7.68 -8.31
C THR A 164 -39.28 8.22 -9.74
N SER A 165 -38.13 8.05 -10.42
CA SER A 165 -37.78 8.73 -11.70
C SER A 165 -37.63 7.84 -12.95
N PRO A 166 -38.43 6.78 -13.15
CA PRO A 166 -38.17 5.79 -14.20
C PRO A 166 -38.16 6.36 -15.62
N ASN A 167 -37.32 5.80 -16.48
CA ASN A 167 -37.53 5.90 -17.94
C ASN A 167 -38.69 4.99 -18.41
N GLU A 168 -39.02 5.06 -19.70
CA GLU A 168 -40.16 4.34 -20.31
C GLU A 168 -40.13 2.81 -20.06
N ASP A 169 -38.97 2.16 -20.20
CA ASP A 169 -38.82 0.70 -20.01
C ASP A 169 -38.79 0.30 -18.53
N GLU A 170 -38.17 1.12 -17.69
CA GLU A 170 -38.14 0.90 -16.23
C GLU A 170 -39.52 1.03 -15.61
N LEU A 171 -40.31 2.00 -16.07
CA LEU A 171 -41.70 2.19 -15.67
C LEU A 171 -42.55 0.95 -16.01
N VAL A 172 -42.39 0.39 -17.22
CA VAL A 172 -43.05 -0.86 -17.64
C VAL A 172 -42.61 -2.03 -16.75
N ALA A 173 -41.31 -2.17 -16.47
CA ALA A 173 -40.81 -3.25 -15.62
C ALA A 173 -41.25 -3.13 -14.14
N MET A 174 -41.33 -1.91 -13.60
CA MET A 174 -41.92 -1.64 -12.28
C MET A 174 -43.40 -1.99 -12.27
N ALA A 175 -44.18 -1.56 -13.26
CA ALA A 175 -45.61 -1.85 -13.34
C ALA A 175 -45.89 -3.36 -13.45
N ASN A 176 -45.10 -4.10 -14.23
CA ASN A 176 -45.18 -5.56 -14.32
C ASN A 176 -44.84 -6.25 -12.99
N ALA A 177 -43.76 -5.82 -12.31
CA ALA A 177 -43.39 -6.34 -10.99
C ALA A 177 -44.49 -6.12 -9.93
N LEU A 178 -45.20 -4.99 -9.99
CA LEU A 178 -46.32 -4.68 -9.10
C LEU A 178 -47.66 -5.34 -9.50
N SER A 179 -47.73 -5.90 -10.71
CA SER A 179 -48.96 -6.48 -11.31
C SER A 179 -48.99 -8.01 -11.35
N SER A 180 -47.95 -8.66 -10.82
CA SER A 180 -47.80 -10.13 -10.76
C SER A 180 -47.80 -10.82 -12.14
N GLY A 181 -47.18 -10.17 -13.14
CA GLY A 181 -47.00 -10.71 -14.49
C GLY A 181 -46.69 -9.62 -15.49
N ASP A 182 -46.11 -9.99 -16.64
CA ASP A 182 -45.75 -9.05 -17.71
C ASP A 182 -46.99 -8.63 -18.53
N LYS A 183 -47.79 -7.72 -17.95
CA LYS A 183 -49.06 -7.21 -18.52
C LYS A 183 -48.88 -5.98 -19.40
N PHE A 184 -47.78 -5.24 -19.21
CA PHE A 184 -47.40 -4.06 -19.97
C PHE A 184 -46.20 -4.40 -20.86
N LEU A 185 -46.24 -3.94 -22.11
CA LEU A 185 -45.18 -4.16 -23.10
C LEU A 185 -44.27 -2.92 -23.20
N PRO A 186 -42.96 -3.09 -23.47
CA PRO A 186 -42.05 -1.99 -23.81
C PRO A 186 -42.53 -1.20 -25.03
N ILE A 187 -42.22 0.10 -25.08
CA ILE A 187 -42.61 0.96 -26.21
C ILE A 187 -41.60 0.81 -27.35
N GLN A 188 -42.04 0.21 -28.46
CA GLN A 188 -41.25 0.15 -29.69
C GLN A 188 -41.24 1.51 -30.39
N ARG A 189 -40.20 2.31 -30.11
CA ARG A 189 -39.84 3.52 -30.87
C ARG A 189 -39.13 3.08 -32.17
N ASP A 190 -39.89 2.73 -33.20
CA ASP A 190 -39.34 2.29 -34.49
C ASP A 190 -38.37 3.31 -35.11
N CYS A 191 -37.23 2.83 -35.61
CA CYS A 191 -36.17 3.64 -36.23
C CYS A 191 -36.53 4.14 -37.64
N GLY A 192 -37.72 4.73 -37.82
CA GLY A 192 -38.15 5.34 -39.07
C GLY A 192 -39.60 5.83 -39.08
N SER A 193 -39.77 7.14 -39.31
CA SER A 193 -40.96 7.84 -39.84
C SER A 193 -42.11 8.31 -38.93
N VAL A 194 -42.25 7.90 -37.66
CA VAL A 194 -43.33 8.43 -36.77
C VAL A 194 -42.78 9.03 -35.47
N LYS A 195 -42.88 10.36 -35.33
CA LYS A 195 -42.80 11.01 -34.01
C LYS A 195 -44.13 10.81 -33.26
N PHE A 196 -44.09 10.16 -32.11
CA PHE A 196 -45.24 10.16 -31.18
C PHE A 196 -45.51 11.59 -30.69
N SER A 197 -46.77 12.02 -30.70
CA SER A 197 -47.19 13.21 -29.95
C SER A 197 -47.19 12.91 -28.45
N VAL A 198 -46.92 13.93 -27.63
CA VAL A 198 -46.86 13.84 -26.16
C VAL A 198 -48.11 13.17 -25.59
N ASP A 199 -49.31 13.52 -26.08
CA ASP A 199 -50.59 12.94 -25.64
C ASP A 199 -50.75 11.46 -26.02
N SER A 200 -50.05 10.98 -27.06
CA SER A 200 -50.07 9.58 -27.50
C SER A 200 -49.08 8.75 -26.68
N LEU A 201 -47.90 9.30 -26.41
CA LEU A 201 -46.91 8.71 -25.51
C LEU A 201 -47.45 8.60 -24.08
N PHE A 202 -48.11 9.64 -23.58
CA PHE A 202 -48.81 9.59 -22.30
C PHE A 202 -49.94 8.55 -22.29
N ARG A 203 -50.74 8.43 -23.36
CA ARG A 203 -51.79 7.39 -23.46
C ARG A 203 -51.22 5.97 -23.41
N ALA A 204 -50.04 5.73 -23.98
CA ALA A 204 -49.35 4.43 -23.90
C ALA A 204 -48.83 4.13 -22.48
N LEU A 205 -48.28 5.14 -21.79
CA LEU A 205 -47.68 4.99 -20.46
C LEU A 205 -48.69 5.09 -19.29
N LYS A 206 -49.84 5.75 -19.47
CA LYS A 206 -50.89 5.95 -18.44
C LYS A 206 -51.23 4.67 -17.66
N PRO A 207 -51.42 3.48 -18.27
CA PRO A 207 -51.74 2.25 -17.53
C PRO A 207 -50.62 1.83 -16.56
N ALA A 208 -49.35 1.93 -16.96
CA ALA A 208 -48.21 1.58 -16.12
C ALA A 208 -48.03 2.59 -14.97
N ILE A 209 -48.11 3.89 -15.28
CA ILE A 209 -48.05 4.99 -14.29
C ILE A 209 -49.15 4.81 -13.22
N TRP A 210 -50.37 4.45 -13.65
CA TRP A 210 -51.50 4.28 -12.73
C TRP A 210 -51.31 3.11 -11.78
N VAL A 211 -50.71 1.99 -12.24
CA VAL A 211 -50.36 0.88 -11.33
C VAL A 211 -49.42 1.36 -10.21
N LEU A 212 -48.38 2.14 -10.51
CA LEU A 212 -47.47 2.65 -9.48
C LEU A 212 -48.21 3.55 -8.47
N LEU A 213 -49.04 4.48 -8.95
CA LEU A 213 -49.80 5.42 -8.11
C LEU A 213 -50.90 4.73 -7.28
N GLU A 214 -51.58 3.71 -7.82
CA GLU A 214 -52.60 2.94 -7.08
C GLU A 214 -51.99 1.97 -6.06
N LYS A 215 -50.78 1.47 -6.32
CA LYS A 215 -50.05 0.58 -5.41
C LYS A 215 -49.39 1.32 -4.24
N GLY A 216 -49.35 2.67 -4.28
CA GLY A 216 -49.03 3.51 -3.11
C GLY A 216 -47.87 4.48 -3.28
N ILE A 217 -47.20 4.52 -4.44
CA ILE A 217 -46.20 5.56 -4.74
C ILE A 217 -46.92 6.90 -4.86
N ARG A 218 -46.43 7.94 -4.20
CA ARG A 218 -47.13 9.24 -4.17
C ARG A 218 -46.91 10.06 -5.44
N VAL A 219 -45.69 10.01 -5.99
CA VAL A 219 -45.29 10.72 -7.20
C VAL A 219 -44.42 9.83 -8.09
N VAL A 220 -44.73 9.82 -9.39
CA VAL A 220 -43.96 9.17 -10.45
C VAL A 220 -43.48 10.24 -11.44
N ILE A 221 -42.19 10.22 -11.77
CA ILE A 221 -41.48 11.24 -12.56
C ILE A 221 -40.93 10.52 -13.80
N VAL A 222 -41.70 10.44 -14.88
CA VAL A 222 -41.32 9.62 -16.05
C VAL A 222 -40.41 10.42 -16.97
N THR A 223 -39.20 9.93 -17.21
CA THR A 223 -38.23 10.56 -18.12
C THR A 223 -38.42 10.04 -19.56
N LEU A 224 -38.50 10.97 -20.51
CA LEU A 224 -38.86 10.72 -21.92
C LEU A 224 -37.74 11.11 -22.90
N GLY A 225 -36.52 11.30 -22.38
CA GLY A 225 -35.37 11.81 -23.13
C GLY A 225 -35.66 13.17 -23.79
N ALA A 226 -35.51 13.24 -25.11
CA ALA A 226 -35.74 14.46 -25.89
C ALA A 226 -37.20 14.96 -25.88
N ASP A 227 -38.16 14.11 -25.49
CA ASP A 227 -39.57 14.48 -25.39
C ASP A 227 -39.93 15.10 -24.02
N GLY A 228 -38.98 15.16 -23.08
CA GLY A 228 -39.12 15.83 -21.78
C GLY A 228 -39.47 14.89 -20.63
N LEU A 229 -40.46 15.29 -19.83
CA LEU A 229 -40.79 14.69 -18.53
C LEU A 229 -42.30 14.65 -18.29
N PHE A 230 -42.83 13.57 -17.71
CA PHE A 230 -44.15 13.54 -17.06
C PHE A 230 -44.03 13.52 -15.53
N LEU A 231 -44.48 14.58 -14.86
CA LEU A 231 -44.83 14.54 -13.44
C LEU A 231 -46.23 13.96 -13.28
N CYS A 232 -46.38 12.83 -12.60
CA CYS A 232 -47.67 12.18 -12.34
C CYS A 232 -47.87 11.95 -10.84
N PHE A 233 -49.03 12.34 -10.30
CA PHE A 233 -49.38 12.13 -8.90
C PHE A 233 -50.89 12.03 -8.69
N LYS A 234 -51.27 11.46 -7.54
CA LYS A 234 -52.67 11.43 -7.08
C LYS A 234 -52.88 12.53 -6.04
N HIS A 235 -53.77 13.47 -6.31
CA HIS A 235 -54.16 14.50 -5.34
C HIS A 235 -55.29 13.97 -4.43
N THR A 236 -55.22 14.31 -3.14
CA THR A 236 -56.19 13.90 -2.12
C THR A 236 -56.45 15.07 -1.16
N HIS A 237 -57.69 15.21 -0.70
CA HIS A 237 -58.12 16.29 0.20
C HIS A 237 -57.15 16.50 1.37
N GLY A 238 -56.78 17.77 1.61
CA GLY A 238 -55.88 18.18 2.70
C GLY A 238 -54.41 18.34 2.30
N VAL A 239 -54.04 18.11 1.04
CA VAL A 239 -52.67 18.30 0.51
C VAL A 239 -52.56 19.61 -0.30
N ASP A 240 -53.24 20.66 0.14
CA ASP A 240 -53.25 22.00 -0.51
C ASP A 240 -51.97 22.83 -0.25
N LYS A 241 -51.01 22.27 0.49
CA LYS A 241 -49.60 22.71 0.57
C LYS A 241 -48.70 21.48 0.53
N CYS A 242 -47.49 21.64 0.02
CA CYS A 242 -46.51 20.54 -0.17
C CYS A 242 -45.91 20.02 1.16
N ASP A 243 -46.75 19.48 2.04
CA ASP A 243 -46.37 18.81 3.30
C ASP A 243 -45.86 17.35 3.08
N LEU A 244 -45.36 17.06 1.87
CA LEU A 244 -44.72 15.78 1.50
C LEU A 244 -43.29 15.63 2.06
N ILE A 245 -42.71 16.72 2.57
CA ILE A 245 -41.38 16.78 3.19
C ILE A 245 -41.51 17.48 4.55
N LYS A 246 -40.75 17.03 5.56
CA LYS A 246 -40.68 17.68 6.87
C LYS A 246 -40.30 19.16 6.71
N LYS A 247 -41.11 20.09 7.25
CA LYS A 247 -40.81 21.53 7.32
C LYS A 247 -39.69 21.89 8.33
N ARG A 248 -38.59 21.12 8.34
CA ARG A 248 -37.34 21.50 9.04
C ARG A 248 -36.49 22.33 8.10
N ARG A 249 -36.46 23.65 8.32
CA ARG A 249 -35.49 24.56 7.67
C ARG A 249 -34.09 24.33 8.26
N SER A 250 -33.43 23.25 7.84
CA SER A 250 -31.98 23.11 7.98
C SER A 250 -31.26 24.12 7.06
N SER A 251 -29.98 24.40 7.35
CA SER A 251 -29.20 25.50 6.77
C SER A 251 -28.70 25.26 5.34
N PHE A 252 -29.59 24.86 4.44
CA PHE A 252 -29.29 24.69 3.00
C PHE A 252 -29.24 26.03 2.24
N SER A 253 -28.80 25.99 0.97
CA SER A 253 -28.51 27.16 0.14
C SER A 253 -29.73 28.09 -0.04
N ARG A 254 -29.81 29.09 0.85
CA ARG A 254 -30.78 30.19 0.78
C ARG A 254 -30.73 30.91 -0.57
N LYS A 255 -29.54 31.01 -1.19
CA LYS A 255 -29.32 31.61 -2.52
C LYS A 255 -30.06 30.87 -3.64
N LEU A 256 -30.05 29.53 -3.65
CA LEU A 256 -30.77 28.75 -4.65
C LEU A 256 -32.29 28.94 -4.48
N TYR A 257 -32.79 28.86 -3.24
CA TYR A 257 -34.20 29.11 -2.95
C TYR A 257 -34.63 30.53 -3.36
N GLU A 258 -33.85 31.56 -3.04
CA GLU A 258 -34.19 32.95 -3.37
C GLU A 258 -34.15 33.22 -4.88
N ALA A 259 -33.16 32.69 -5.62
CA ALA A 259 -33.09 32.83 -7.08
C ALA A 259 -34.31 32.16 -7.77
N ILE A 260 -34.56 30.87 -7.50
CA ILE A 260 -35.61 30.13 -8.19
C ILE A 260 -37.01 30.68 -7.89
N ASN A 261 -37.27 31.20 -6.69
CA ASN A 261 -38.57 31.84 -6.39
C ASN A 261 -38.82 33.15 -7.16
N VAL A 262 -37.78 33.80 -7.69
CA VAL A 262 -37.93 34.98 -8.57
C VAL A 262 -38.32 34.57 -10.00
N SER A 263 -37.67 33.55 -10.57
CA SER A 263 -37.96 33.09 -11.94
C SER A 263 -39.16 32.14 -12.02
N CYS A 264 -39.42 31.36 -10.97
CA CYS A 264 -40.48 30.35 -10.86
C CYS A 264 -41.35 30.64 -9.63
N PRO A 265 -42.42 31.45 -9.72
CA PRO A 265 -43.23 31.80 -8.56
C PRO A 265 -43.99 30.58 -8.00
N PRO A 266 -43.89 30.27 -6.69
CA PRO A 266 -44.38 29.02 -6.12
C PRO A 266 -45.91 28.92 -6.14
N GLY A 267 -46.42 27.69 -6.22
CA GLY A 267 -47.86 27.40 -6.11
C GLY A 267 -48.68 27.52 -7.40
N ARG A 268 -48.07 27.71 -8.58
CA ARG A 268 -48.75 27.55 -9.87
C ARG A 268 -48.99 26.06 -10.23
N ILE A 269 -49.99 25.43 -9.62
CA ILE A 269 -50.64 24.27 -10.24
C ILE A 269 -51.58 24.82 -11.33
N LEU A 270 -51.10 24.81 -12.57
CA LEU A 270 -51.80 25.39 -13.72
C LEU A 270 -53.17 24.74 -13.97
N GLY A 271 -54.25 25.48 -13.71
CA GLY A 271 -55.59 25.15 -14.21
C GLY A 271 -56.26 23.92 -13.56
N ALA A 272 -55.86 23.51 -12.36
CA ALA A 272 -56.62 22.49 -11.64
C ALA A 272 -58.05 22.98 -11.34
N PRO A 273 -59.11 22.24 -11.71
CA PRO A 273 -60.45 22.50 -11.18
C PRO A 273 -60.43 22.26 -9.66
N ASN A 274 -61.35 22.88 -8.92
CA ASN A 274 -61.37 22.87 -7.45
C ASN A 274 -62.41 21.86 -6.91
N PRO A 275 -62.04 20.59 -6.58
CA PRO A 275 -62.99 19.50 -6.42
C PRO A 275 -63.05 18.97 -4.98
N LYS A 276 -64.19 18.39 -4.58
CA LYS A 276 -64.35 17.78 -3.24
C LYS A 276 -63.89 16.31 -3.17
N GLU A 277 -63.04 15.89 -4.10
CA GLU A 277 -62.73 14.49 -4.40
C GLU A 277 -61.26 14.29 -4.78
N SER A 278 -60.75 13.06 -4.70
CA SER A 278 -59.39 12.73 -5.14
C SER A 278 -59.32 12.55 -6.67
N TYR A 279 -58.40 13.26 -7.31
CA TYR A 279 -58.16 13.24 -8.75
C TYR A 279 -56.71 12.89 -9.07
N TYR A 280 -56.46 12.39 -10.28
CA TYR A 280 -55.12 12.08 -10.77
C TYR A 280 -54.67 13.18 -11.73
N VAL A 281 -53.42 13.63 -11.60
CA VAL A 281 -52.84 14.70 -12.43
C VAL A 281 -51.63 14.14 -13.17
N ALA A 282 -51.50 14.46 -14.46
CA ALA A 282 -50.24 14.38 -15.16
C ALA A 282 -49.88 15.73 -15.82
N ILE A 283 -48.63 16.14 -15.63
CA ILE A 283 -48.08 17.41 -16.09
C ILE A 283 -46.86 17.09 -16.95
N HIS A 284 -46.89 17.55 -18.20
CA HIS A 284 -45.74 17.51 -19.09
C HIS A 284 -44.84 18.71 -18.85
N PHE A 285 -43.55 18.45 -18.69
CA PHE A 285 -42.49 19.45 -18.77
C PHE A 285 -41.73 19.26 -20.09
N PRO A 286 -41.58 20.32 -20.91
CA PRO A 286 -40.80 20.22 -22.14
C PRO A 286 -39.31 20.06 -21.84
N ALA A 287 -38.61 19.30 -22.69
CA ALA A 287 -37.15 19.35 -22.73
C ALA A 287 -36.68 20.72 -23.24
N LEU A 288 -35.53 21.18 -22.76
CA LEU A 288 -34.83 22.34 -23.32
C LEU A 288 -33.97 21.92 -24.51
N SER A 289 -33.87 22.78 -25.51
CA SER A 289 -32.91 22.59 -26.61
C SER A 289 -31.49 22.81 -26.09
N ALA A 290 -30.63 21.80 -26.24
CA ALA A 290 -29.19 21.89 -26.04
C ALA A 290 -28.46 21.97 -27.39
N SER A 291 -27.23 22.48 -27.39
CA SER A 291 -26.39 22.64 -28.59
C SER A 291 -25.59 21.39 -28.98
N VAL A 292 -25.53 20.38 -28.10
CA VAL A 292 -24.67 19.19 -28.22
C VAL A 292 -25.50 17.92 -28.05
N VAL A 293 -25.09 16.82 -28.70
CA VAL A 293 -25.87 15.57 -28.81
C VAL A 293 -25.12 14.37 -28.21
N ARG A 294 -24.60 14.54 -26.99
CA ARG A 294 -23.98 13.47 -26.18
C ARG A 294 -24.65 13.43 -24.80
N LEU A 295 -24.79 12.22 -24.23
CA LEU A 295 -25.95 11.87 -23.40
C LEU A 295 -25.62 11.16 -22.08
N THR A 296 -24.40 11.30 -21.57
CA THR A 296 -23.96 10.66 -20.32
C THR A 296 -24.19 11.57 -19.10
N GLY A 297 -24.70 11.02 -18.00
CA GLY A 297 -24.94 11.74 -16.73
C GLY A 297 -26.15 12.71 -16.68
N ALA A 298 -26.81 12.99 -17.81
CA ALA A 298 -27.94 13.93 -17.87
C ALA A 298 -29.10 13.56 -16.93
N GLY A 299 -29.41 12.27 -16.78
CA GLY A 299 -30.42 11.77 -15.83
C GLY A 299 -30.00 11.96 -14.37
N ASP A 300 -28.73 11.68 -14.05
CA ASP A 300 -28.18 11.88 -12.70
C ASP A 300 -28.24 13.36 -12.29
N CYS A 301 -27.94 14.28 -13.22
CA CYS A 301 -28.08 15.72 -12.98
C CYS A 301 -29.54 16.18 -12.88
N LEU A 302 -30.50 15.51 -13.54
CA LEU A 302 -31.93 15.79 -13.36
C LEU A 302 -32.38 15.48 -11.94
N VAL A 303 -31.99 14.31 -11.43
CA VAL A 303 -32.32 13.88 -10.06
C VAL A 303 -31.55 14.70 -9.02
N GLY A 304 -30.26 15.00 -9.26
CA GLY A 304 -29.45 15.86 -8.41
C GLY A 304 -30.01 17.28 -8.28
N GLY A 305 -30.40 17.90 -9.39
CA GLY A 305 -31.05 19.21 -9.40
C GLY A 305 -32.38 19.21 -8.65
N ALA A 306 -33.23 18.20 -8.89
CA ALA A 306 -34.52 18.08 -8.22
C ALA A 306 -34.37 17.85 -6.70
N VAL A 307 -33.52 16.92 -6.28
CA VAL A 307 -33.32 16.61 -4.84
C VAL A 307 -32.64 17.77 -4.12
N ALA A 308 -31.68 18.48 -4.74
CA ALA A 308 -31.08 19.69 -4.18
C ALA A 308 -32.12 20.81 -3.95
N SER A 309 -32.98 21.07 -4.94
CA SER A 309 -34.04 22.07 -4.85
C SER A 309 -35.10 21.73 -3.79
N ILE A 310 -35.48 20.45 -3.68
CA ILE A 310 -36.38 19.96 -2.62
C ILE A 310 -35.73 20.15 -1.24
N CYS A 311 -34.43 19.87 -1.10
CA CYS A 311 -33.69 20.11 0.15
C CYS A 311 -33.58 21.61 0.49
N ALA A 312 -33.53 22.49 -0.51
CA ALA A 312 -33.58 23.93 -0.32
C ALA A 312 -35.01 24.46 0.03
N GLY A 313 -36.04 23.61 -0.05
CA GLY A 313 -37.42 23.94 0.33
C GLY A 313 -38.31 24.47 -0.80
N LEU A 314 -37.90 24.29 -2.07
CA LEU A 314 -38.72 24.62 -3.23
C LEU A 314 -39.86 23.59 -3.43
N ASP A 315 -40.92 23.99 -4.13
CA ASP A 315 -42.01 23.08 -4.50
C ASP A 315 -41.58 22.08 -5.59
N ILE A 316 -42.41 21.07 -5.84
CA ILE A 316 -42.06 19.99 -6.78
C ILE A 316 -41.97 20.46 -8.24
N MET A 317 -42.78 21.45 -8.63
CA MET A 317 -42.76 22.00 -9.99
C MET A 317 -41.49 22.84 -10.19
N GLN A 318 -41.14 23.66 -9.20
CA GLN A 318 -39.89 24.43 -9.18
C GLN A 318 -38.67 23.50 -9.24
N SER A 319 -38.69 22.42 -8.45
CA SER A 319 -37.56 21.50 -8.32
C SER A 319 -37.33 20.67 -9.58
N LEU A 320 -38.39 20.23 -10.27
CA LEU A 320 -38.25 19.53 -11.55
C LEU A 320 -37.79 20.45 -12.69
N ALA A 321 -38.18 21.73 -12.65
CA ALA A 321 -37.66 22.73 -13.59
C ALA A 321 -36.14 22.97 -13.40
N VAL A 322 -35.67 23.01 -12.15
CA VAL A 322 -34.23 23.03 -11.85
C VAL A 322 -33.54 21.74 -12.29
N GLY A 323 -34.15 20.57 -12.06
CA GLY A 323 -33.64 19.29 -12.56
C GLY A 323 -33.39 19.30 -14.08
N ILE A 324 -34.36 19.76 -14.88
CA ILE A 324 -34.19 19.87 -16.34
C ILE A 324 -33.13 20.90 -16.72
N ALA A 325 -33.02 22.03 -16.00
CA ALA A 325 -31.95 23.01 -16.22
C ALA A 325 -30.55 22.43 -15.90
N SER A 326 -30.41 21.65 -14.82
CA SER A 326 -29.18 20.94 -14.48
C SER A 326 -28.83 19.86 -15.52
N ALA A 327 -29.82 19.08 -15.97
CA ALA A 327 -29.64 18.08 -17.03
C ALA A 327 -29.17 18.71 -18.36
N LYS A 328 -29.76 19.84 -18.77
CA LYS A 328 -29.28 20.64 -19.91
C LYS A 328 -27.83 21.07 -19.70
N GLY A 329 -27.48 21.54 -18.50
CA GLY A 329 -26.12 21.92 -18.14
C GLY A 329 -25.09 20.82 -18.41
N ALA A 330 -25.38 19.58 -18.01
CA ALA A 330 -24.51 18.42 -18.27
C ALA A 330 -24.40 18.09 -19.77
N VAL A 331 -25.51 18.13 -20.51
CA VAL A 331 -25.52 17.89 -21.97
C VAL A 331 -24.70 18.95 -22.74
N GLU A 332 -24.72 20.21 -22.29
CA GLU A 332 -23.95 21.29 -22.91
C GLU A 332 -22.45 21.28 -22.59
N THR A 333 -21.98 20.53 -21.58
CA THR A 333 -20.54 20.46 -21.22
C THR A 333 -19.83 19.17 -21.62
N GLU A 334 -20.53 18.20 -22.23
CA GLU A 334 -20.04 16.82 -22.48
C GLU A 334 -19.49 16.10 -21.23
N THR A 335 -19.91 16.51 -20.02
CA THR A 335 -19.49 15.89 -18.74
C THR A 335 -20.68 15.41 -17.94
N ASN A 336 -20.52 14.28 -17.22
CA ASN A 336 -21.62 13.69 -16.44
C ASN A 336 -22.17 14.62 -15.34
N VAL A 337 -21.33 15.55 -14.85
CA VAL A 337 -21.72 16.71 -14.04
C VAL A 337 -20.87 17.91 -14.52
N PRO A 338 -21.44 19.13 -14.65
CA PRO A 338 -20.67 20.36 -14.87
C PRO A 338 -19.81 20.73 -13.66
N ALA A 339 -18.62 21.29 -13.89
CA ALA A 339 -17.70 21.68 -12.82
C ALA A 339 -18.26 22.80 -11.90
N GLU A 340 -19.08 23.70 -12.46
CA GLU A 340 -19.79 24.75 -11.74
C GLU A 340 -21.18 24.98 -12.36
N TYR A 341 -22.19 25.25 -11.51
CA TYR A 341 -23.54 25.63 -11.94
C TYR A 341 -23.80 27.12 -11.70
N ALA A 342 -23.83 27.90 -12.79
CA ALA A 342 -24.21 29.32 -12.73
C ALA A 342 -25.69 29.47 -12.33
N LEU A 343 -25.95 29.87 -11.08
CA LEU A 343 -27.31 29.95 -10.50
C LEU A 343 -28.28 30.84 -11.30
N THR A 344 -27.79 31.90 -11.96
CA THR A 344 -28.61 32.75 -12.84
C THR A 344 -29.11 31.97 -14.04
N LYS A 345 -28.20 31.36 -14.82
CA LYS A 345 -28.54 30.52 -15.98
C LYS A 345 -29.50 29.39 -15.60
N ILE A 346 -29.25 28.71 -14.47
CA ILE A 346 -30.15 27.66 -13.95
C ILE A 346 -31.53 28.23 -13.58
N SER A 347 -31.62 29.45 -13.03
CA SER A 347 -32.90 30.11 -12.74
C SER A 347 -33.67 30.52 -14.00
N ASP A 348 -32.97 30.98 -15.04
CA ASP A 348 -33.56 31.40 -16.31
C ASP A 348 -34.06 30.18 -17.12
N ASP A 349 -33.23 29.13 -17.23
CA ASP A 349 -33.60 27.86 -17.87
C ASP A 349 -34.73 27.15 -17.09
N ALA A 350 -34.71 27.16 -15.76
CA ALA A 350 -35.82 26.67 -14.95
C ALA A 350 -37.10 27.51 -15.16
N GLY A 351 -37.00 28.84 -15.26
CA GLY A 351 -38.14 29.72 -15.57
C GLY A 351 -38.79 29.40 -16.92
N SER A 352 -37.96 29.09 -17.92
CA SER A 352 -38.41 28.62 -19.24
C SER A 352 -39.16 27.28 -19.15
N VAL A 353 -38.60 26.29 -18.44
CA VAL A 353 -39.22 24.97 -18.24
C VAL A 353 -40.52 25.07 -17.42
N TYR A 354 -40.52 25.86 -16.34
CA TYR A 354 -41.66 26.05 -15.44
C TYR A 354 -42.84 26.77 -16.14
N SER A 355 -42.54 27.74 -17.01
CA SER A 355 -43.56 28.43 -17.81
C SER A 355 -44.02 27.61 -19.03
N GLY A 356 -43.18 26.71 -19.55
CA GLY A 356 -43.53 25.77 -20.62
C GLY A 356 -44.34 24.54 -20.18
N ALA A 357 -44.41 24.28 -18.87
CA ALA A 357 -45.10 23.11 -18.30
C ALA A 357 -46.62 23.15 -18.53
N LYS A 358 -47.22 21.99 -18.84
CA LYS A 358 -48.65 21.86 -19.20
C LYS A 358 -49.30 20.67 -18.49
N VAL A 359 -50.47 20.88 -17.89
CA VAL A 359 -51.32 19.77 -17.46
C VAL A 359 -51.88 19.09 -18.71
N ILE A 360 -51.47 17.84 -18.94
CA ILE A 360 -51.93 17.01 -20.08
C ILE A 360 -53.09 16.09 -19.68
N PHE A 361 -53.33 15.92 -18.38
CA PHE A 361 -54.35 15.02 -17.87
C PHE A 361 -54.83 15.40 -16.47
N CYS A 362 -56.15 15.40 -16.27
CA CYS A 362 -56.80 15.57 -14.97
C CYS A 362 -58.19 14.89 -14.99
N GLU A 363 -58.39 13.82 -14.22
CA GLU A 363 -59.69 13.11 -14.08
C GLU A 363 -59.97 12.76 -12.60
N SER A 364 -61.23 12.91 -12.17
CA SER A 364 -61.74 12.40 -10.88
C SER A 364 -62.17 10.93 -10.98
N LYS A 365 -62.11 10.20 -9.86
CA LYS A 365 -62.26 8.73 -9.88
C LYS A 365 -63.72 8.25 -9.84
N LEU A 366 -64.50 8.55 -10.89
CA LEU A 366 -65.93 8.18 -10.98
C LEU A 366 -66.33 7.46 -12.28
N GLN A 367 -65.43 6.67 -12.87
CA GLN A 367 -65.78 5.76 -13.98
C GLN A 367 -64.92 4.47 -14.06
N CYS A 368 -64.98 3.63 -13.02
CA CYS A 368 -64.81 2.17 -13.15
C CYS A 368 -65.37 1.45 -11.91
N ILE A 369 -65.94 0.26 -12.08
CA ILE A 369 -66.98 -0.30 -11.18
C ILE A 369 -66.73 -1.78 -10.82
N HIS A 370 -67.10 -2.15 -9.58
CA HIS A 370 -67.04 -3.49 -8.96
C HIS A 370 -65.60 -4.05 -8.74
N GLN A 371 -65.32 -4.86 -7.71
CA GLN A 371 -66.18 -5.69 -6.85
C GLN A 371 -65.77 -5.62 -5.35
N GLN A 372 -66.67 -6.04 -4.45
CA GLN A 372 -66.53 -6.16 -2.98
C GLN A 372 -66.15 -7.62 -2.59
N PRO A 373 -66.04 -8.07 -1.29
CA PRO A 373 -66.39 -7.44 0.01
C PRO A 373 -65.34 -7.57 1.16
N SER A 374 -65.67 -7.01 2.34
CA SER A 374 -65.43 -7.47 3.76
C SER A 374 -64.09 -8.15 4.16
N ILE A 375 -63.48 -7.99 5.35
CA ILE A 375 -63.93 -7.66 6.74
C ILE A 375 -62.64 -7.41 7.61
N CYS A 376 -62.56 -6.90 8.85
CA CYS A 376 -63.46 -6.33 9.87
C CYS A 376 -62.68 -5.27 10.73
N ILE A 377 -63.08 -5.03 11.99
CA ILE A 377 -62.38 -4.26 13.05
C ILE A 377 -62.51 -5.05 14.37
N TRP A 378 -61.57 -4.83 15.33
CA TRP A 378 -61.58 -5.13 16.79
C TRP A 378 -60.50 -6.08 17.35
N ASP A 379 -60.39 -6.02 18.70
CA ASP A 379 -59.51 -6.71 19.67
C ASP A 379 -58.06 -6.18 19.79
N CYS A 380 -57.70 -5.41 20.82
CA CYS A 380 -57.61 -5.63 22.28
C CYS A 380 -56.26 -6.27 22.69
N LEU A 381 -55.35 -5.61 23.42
CA LEU A 381 -55.36 -5.06 24.79
C LEU A 381 -55.39 -6.08 25.95
N ALA A 382 -54.28 -6.06 26.71
CA ALA A 382 -54.14 -6.35 28.14
C ALA A 382 -54.16 -7.80 28.68
N THR A 383 -53.49 -7.96 29.83
CA THR A 383 -53.38 -9.15 30.71
C THR A 383 -52.64 -10.35 30.12
N TRP A 384 -51.66 -10.95 30.81
CA TRP A 384 -51.83 -11.60 32.12
C TRP A 384 -50.66 -11.39 33.10
N ASN A 385 -50.85 -11.79 34.37
CA ASN A 385 -49.87 -11.66 35.46
C ASN A 385 -50.16 -12.65 36.61
N ALA A 386 -49.12 -13.12 37.30
CA ALA A 386 -49.11 -13.84 38.60
C ALA A 386 -49.69 -15.28 38.70
N SER A 387 -49.38 -15.93 39.84
CA SER A 387 -49.78 -17.28 40.34
C SER A 387 -49.15 -18.52 39.64
N GLU A 388 -48.69 -19.59 40.33
CA GLU A 388 -48.40 -19.78 41.78
C GLU A 388 -47.40 -20.95 42.05
N GLU A 389 -47.29 -21.38 43.32
CA GLU A 389 -46.30 -22.28 43.97
C GLU A 389 -46.28 -23.77 43.44
N GLN A 390 -45.47 -24.75 43.91
CA GLN A 390 -44.96 -25.07 45.27
C GLN A 390 -43.94 -26.25 45.31
N PHE A 391 -43.23 -26.43 46.45
CA PHE A 391 -42.41 -27.60 46.89
C PHE A 391 -41.12 -27.97 46.08
N ILE A 392 -40.04 -28.56 46.64
CA ILE A 392 -39.68 -29.06 48.00
C ILE A 392 -38.35 -28.40 48.47
N GLY A 393 -38.17 -28.16 49.78
CA GLY A 393 -36.97 -27.53 50.35
C GLY A 393 -35.97 -28.46 51.07
N PHE A 394 -34.90 -27.88 51.63
CA PHE A 394 -33.94 -28.54 52.54
C PHE A 394 -33.38 -27.52 53.56
N GLU A 395 -33.29 -27.89 54.84
CA GLU A 395 -32.67 -27.05 55.88
C GLU A 395 -31.13 -27.04 55.78
N ILE A 396 -30.50 -25.90 56.08
CA ILE A 396 -29.07 -25.83 56.43
C ILE A 396 -28.89 -24.95 57.67
N ARG A 397 -28.34 -25.53 58.75
CA ARG A 397 -28.05 -24.81 60.01
C ARG A 397 -26.80 -23.91 59.88
N PRO A 398 -26.76 -22.74 60.56
CA PRO A 398 -25.64 -21.80 60.44
C PRO A 398 -24.36 -22.27 61.18
N PRO A 399 -23.16 -22.16 60.56
CA PRO A 399 -21.90 -22.49 61.23
C PRO A 399 -21.34 -21.33 62.06
N LYS A 400 -21.32 -21.52 63.39
CA LYS A 400 -20.48 -20.84 64.42
C LYS A 400 -19.82 -19.49 64.03
N VAL A 401 -20.38 -18.40 64.57
CA VAL A 401 -19.90 -17.00 64.54
C VAL A 401 -18.40 -16.82 64.88
N MET A 402 -17.81 -17.76 65.62
CA MET A 402 -16.46 -17.68 66.20
C MET A 402 -15.30 -17.60 65.17
N ASN A 403 -15.51 -17.94 63.89
CA ASN A 403 -14.48 -17.81 62.85
C ASN A 403 -14.36 -16.39 62.26
N VAL A 404 -15.44 -15.60 62.24
CA VAL A 404 -15.44 -14.26 61.60
C VAL A 404 -14.46 -13.33 62.32
N LEU A 405 -14.42 -13.37 63.65
CA LEU A 405 -13.51 -12.59 64.49
C LEU A 405 -12.02 -12.94 64.32
N LYS A 406 -11.69 -14.13 63.78
CA LYS A 406 -10.31 -14.46 63.40
C LYS A 406 -9.90 -13.86 62.05
N ILE A 407 -10.85 -13.70 61.13
CA ILE A 407 -10.60 -13.13 59.79
C ILE A 407 -10.51 -11.60 59.87
N ILE A 408 -11.34 -10.94 60.69
CA ILE A 408 -11.22 -9.48 60.95
C ILE A 408 -9.82 -9.15 61.53
N LYS A 409 -9.25 -10.01 62.38
CA LYS A 409 -7.86 -9.88 62.86
C LYS A 409 -6.77 -10.18 61.81
N SER A 410 -7.12 -10.55 60.58
CA SER A 410 -6.18 -10.84 59.48
C SER A 410 -6.14 -9.76 58.39
N GLU A 411 -6.92 -8.69 58.51
CA GLU A 411 -7.03 -7.60 57.51
C GLU A 411 -5.72 -6.81 57.27
N GLY A 412 -4.68 -7.06 58.07
CA GLY A 412 -3.33 -6.52 57.89
C GLY A 412 -2.34 -7.39 57.09
N LEU A 413 -2.71 -8.61 56.66
CA LEU A 413 -1.78 -9.48 55.89
C LEU A 413 -1.78 -9.15 54.39
N GLN A 414 -0.59 -8.87 53.85
CA GLN A 414 -0.35 -8.87 52.40
C GLN A 414 -0.64 -10.26 51.81
N MET A 415 -1.58 -10.34 50.86
CA MET A 415 -1.75 -11.52 50.02
C MET A 415 -0.56 -11.65 49.05
N LYS A 416 0.25 -12.71 49.20
CA LYS A 416 1.51 -12.88 48.44
C LYS A 416 1.37 -13.74 47.19
N SER A 417 0.37 -14.63 47.12
CA SER A 417 0.16 -15.52 45.97
C SER A 417 -1.25 -15.42 45.39
N LEU A 418 -1.38 -15.67 44.08
CA LEU A 418 -2.66 -15.76 43.38
C LEU A 418 -3.61 -16.81 44.00
N LYS A 419 -3.03 -17.89 44.55
CA LYS A 419 -3.74 -18.99 45.21
C LYS A 419 -4.37 -18.58 46.56
N GLU A 420 -3.86 -17.53 47.21
CA GLU A 420 -4.47 -16.95 48.41
C GLU A 420 -5.59 -15.97 48.04
N GLY A 421 -5.37 -15.09 47.05
CA GLY A 421 -6.39 -14.16 46.56
C GLY A 421 -7.65 -14.87 46.03
N LEU A 422 -7.48 -15.93 45.23
CA LEU A 422 -8.58 -16.76 44.74
C LEU A 422 -9.35 -17.46 45.88
N LYS A 423 -8.65 -17.94 46.92
CA LYS A 423 -9.29 -18.52 48.11
C LYS A 423 -10.09 -17.47 48.89
N PHE A 424 -9.52 -16.28 49.07
CA PHE A 424 -10.18 -15.16 49.76
C PHE A 424 -11.44 -14.72 49.01
N GLN A 425 -11.36 -14.51 47.69
CA GLN A 425 -12.51 -14.14 46.87
C GLN A 425 -13.59 -15.24 46.83
N ALA A 426 -13.22 -16.53 46.77
CA ALA A 426 -14.18 -17.63 46.89
C ALA A 426 -14.85 -17.68 48.27
N HIS A 427 -14.15 -17.28 49.34
CA HIS A 427 -14.73 -17.19 50.69
C HIS A 427 -15.67 -15.99 50.84
N VAL A 428 -15.29 -14.83 50.29
CA VAL A 428 -16.13 -13.61 50.18
C VAL A 428 -17.46 -13.94 49.49
N VAL A 429 -17.42 -14.49 48.28
CA VAL A 429 -18.63 -14.86 47.52
C VAL A 429 -19.49 -15.90 48.26
N LYS A 430 -18.86 -16.86 48.95
CA LYS A 430 -19.57 -17.90 49.73
C LYS A 430 -20.11 -17.44 51.09
N SER A 431 -19.67 -16.28 51.59
CA SER A 431 -20.10 -15.73 52.89
C SER A 431 -21.02 -14.50 52.78
N GLY A 432 -21.12 -13.88 51.60
CA GLY A 432 -21.87 -12.63 51.41
C GLY A 432 -21.23 -11.41 52.08
N PHE A 433 -19.97 -11.53 52.53
CA PHE A 433 -19.24 -10.46 53.19
C PHE A 433 -18.78 -9.40 52.17
N VAL A 434 -18.96 -8.11 52.48
CA VAL A 434 -18.45 -7.01 51.64
C VAL A 434 -17.00 -6.71 52.05
N PRO A 435 -15.99 -6.91 51.17
CA PRO A 435 -14.59 -6.65 51.52
C PRO A 435 -14.32 -5.15 51.68
N THR A 436 -13.34 -4.80 52.52
CA THR A 436 -12.88 -3.41 52.63
C THR A 436 -12.25 -2.92 51.32
N VAL A 437 -12.27 -1.59 51.11
CA VAL A 437 -11.61 -0.92 49.97
C VAL A 437 -10.13 -1.31 49.88
N VAL A 438 -9.44 -1.46 51.02
CA VAL A 438 -8.04 -1.89 51.10
C VAL A 438 -7.85 -3.33 50.61
N ALA A 439 -8.67 -4.28 51.08
CA ALA A 439 -8.60 -5.68 50.65
C ALA A 439 -8.90 -5.82 49.15
N THR A 440 -9.85 -5.05 48.63
CA THR A 440 -10.21 -5.08 47.20
C THR A 440 -9.11 -4.46 46.33
N ASN A 441 -8.51 -3.33 46.73
CA ASN A 441 -7.36 -2.75 46.03
C ASN A 441 -6.15 -3.72 46.00
N GLN A 442 -5.92 -4.51 47.07
CA GLN A 442 -4.90 -5.56 47.06
C GLN A 442 -5.21 -6.67 46.04
N LEU A 443 -6.47 -7.12 45.92
CA LEU A 443 -6.87 -8.10 44.89
C LEU A 443 -6.70 -7.56 43.47
N ILE A 444 -7.10 -6.31 43.20
CA ILE A 444 -6.92 -5.66 41.89
C ILE A 444 -5.43 -5.61 41.52
N SER A 445 -4.56 -5.25 42.47
CA SER A 445 -3.10 -5.26 42.29
C SER A 445 -2.53 -6.68 42.08
N LEU A 446 -3.06 -7.68 42.80
CA LEU A 446 -2.68 -9.09 42.66
C LEU A 446 -3.03 -9.62 41.26
N TYR A 447 -4.27 -9.41 40.79
CA TYR A 447 -4.70 -9.86 39.46
C TYR A 447 -3.98 -9.10 38.33
N SER A 448 -3.75 -7.79 38.49
CA SER A 448 -2.93 -6.98 37.59
C SER A 448 -1.53 -7.58 37.39
N LYS A 449 -0.83 -7.96 38.47
CA LYS A 449 0.48 -8.62 38.41
C LYS A 449 0.49 -9.99 37.69
N HIS A 450 -0.66 -10.64 37.58
CA HIS A 450 -0.82 -11.95 36.90
C HIS A 450 -1.55 -11.83 35.56
N GLY A 451 -1.73 -10.62 35.01
CA GLY A 451 -2.39 -10.38 33.72
C GLY A 451 -3.91 -10.57 33.69
N LEU A 452 -4.55 -10.89 34.82
CA LEU A 452 -5.98 -11.21 34.94
C LEU A 452 -6.86 -9.95 35.03
N ILE A 453 -6.69 -9.05 34.06
CA ILE A 453 -7.18 -7.66 34.12
C ILE A 453 -8.71 -7.58 33.99
N GLN A 454 -9.38 -8.54 33.35
CA GLN A 454 -10.85 -8.60 33.36
C GLN A 454 -11.41 -8.88 34.76
N GLU A 455 -10.75 -9.74 35.54
CA GLU A 455 -11.17 -9.99 36.93
C GLU A 455 -10.84 -8.82 37.87
N ALA A 456 -9.73 -8.12 37.60
CA ALA A 456 -9.42 -6.85 38.26
C ALA A 456 -10.47 -5.76 37.97
N HIS A 457 -10.98 -5.66 36.73
CA HIS A 457 -12.03 -4.71 36.35
C HIS A 457 -13.37 -5.08 37.00
N LYS A 458 -13.79 -6.35 36.95
CA LYS A 458 -15.01 -6.82 37.63
C LYS A 458 -15.01 -6.53 39.14
N LEU A 459 -13.85 -6.66 39.80
CA LEU A 459 -13.71 -6.29 41.20
C LEU A 459 -13.85 -4.77 41.41
N PHE A 460 -13.25 -3.96 40.55
CA PHE A 460 -13.39 -2.50 40.58
C PHE A 460 -14.83 -2.03 40.34
N ASP A 461 -15.56 -2.67 39.41
CA ASP A 461 -16.98 -2.43 39.17
C ASP A 461 -17.83 -2.80 40.40
N GLY A 462 -17.48 -3.88 41.09
CA GLY A 462 -18.14 -4.34 42.32
C GLY A 462 -17.82 -3.53 43.59
N MET A 463 -16.95 -2.51 43.53
CA MET A 463 -16.65 -1.66 44.69
C MET A 463 -17.79 -0.66 44.97
N PRO A 464 -18.43 -0.68 46.15
CA PRO A 464 -19.48 0.29 46.50
C PRO A 464 -18.90 1.70 46.75
N GLU A 465 -17.68 1.79 47.26
CA GLU A 465 -16.91 3.03 47.40
C GLU A 465 -15.54 2.88 46.73
N ARG A 466 -15.08 3.91 46.03
CA ARG A 466 -13.81 3.94 45.30
C ARG A 466 -12.99 5.16 45.72
N ASN A 467 -11.74 4.97 46.11
CA ASN A 467 -10.81 6.06 46.41
C ASN A 467 -9.76 6.21 45.29
N VAL A 468 -8.94 7.26 45.37
CA VAL A 468 -7.93 7.57 44.33
C VAL A 468 -6.95 6.41 44.11
N PHE A 469 -6.60 5.64 45.15
CA PHE A 469 -5.78 4.44 45.03
C PHE A 469 -6.47 3.33 44.22
N SER A 470 -7.80 3.18 44.30
CA SER A 470 -8.56 2.23 43.46
C SER A 470 -8.41 2.59 41.98
N TRP A 471 -8.63 3.87 41.63
CA TRP A 471 -8.48 4.38 40.26
C TRP A 471 -7.04 4.24 39.74
N ASN A 472 -6.05 4.70 40.51
CA ASN A 472 -4.64 4.60 40.13
C ASN A 472 -4.18 3.13 39.96
N THR A 473 -4.72 2.18 40.74
CA THR A 473 -4.38 0.76 40.60
C THR A 473 -4.95 0.14 39.32
N ILE A 474 -6.22 0.43 38.97
CA ILE A 474 -6.84 -0.14 37.75
C ILE A 474 -6.29 0.53 36.47
N ILE A 475 -6.03 1.84 36.49
CA ILE A 475 -5.41 2.57 35.35
C ILE A 475 -4.01 2.00 35.06
N ASN A 476 -3.18 1.82 36.10
CA ASN A 476 -1.84 1.23 35.98
C ASN A 476 -1.88 -0.24 35.47
N ALA A 477 -2.93 -0.99 35.81
CA ALA A 477 -3.16 -2.32 35.25
C ALA A 477 -3.40 -2.29 33.73
N TYR A 478 -4.26 -1.39 33.25
CA TYR A 478 -4.52 -1.25 31.81
C TYR A 478 -3.30 -0.76 31.02
N ILE A 479 -2.54 0.19 31.58
CA ILE A 479 -1.26 0.67 31.02
C ILE A 479 -0.27 -0.50 30.84
N LYS A 480 -0.10 -1.35 31.86
CA LYS A 480 0.80 -2.52 31.77
C LYS A 480 0.38 -3.53 30.71
N SER A 481 -0.91 -3.61 30.38
CA SER A 481 -1.43 -4.41 29.26
C SER A 481 -1.41 -3.72 27.89
N ARG A 482 -0.83 -2.52 27.78
CA ARG A 482 -0.84 -1.67 26.56
C ARG A 482 -2.25 -1.33 26.04
N SER A 483 -3.27 -1.41 26.89
CA SER A 483 -4.67 -1.13 26.54
C SER A 483 -5.02 0.33 26.86
N PHE A 484 -4.30 1.24 26.22
CA PHE A 484 -4.28 2.67 26.56
C PHE A 484 -5.65 3.35 26.42
N THR A 485 -6.46 2.97 25.43
CA THR A 485 -7.82 3.51 25.24
C THR A 485 -8.72 3.28 26.46
N LYS A 486 -8.60 2.11 27.11
CA LYS A 486 -9.32 1.81 28.36
C LYS A 486 -8.71 2.52 29.57
N ALA A 487 -7.39 2.66 29.61
CA ALA A 487 -6.71 3.45 30.65
C ALA A 487 -7.15 4.93 30.61
N LYS A 488 -7.20 5.54 29.42
CA LYS A 488 -7.67 6.92 29.20
C LYS A 488 -9.15 7.07 29.53
N SER A 489 -10.01 6.14 29.10
CA SER A 489 -11.43 6.14 29.47
C SER A 489 -11.66 6.09 31.00
N LEU A 490 -10.87 5.29 31.73
CA LEU A 490 -10.91 5.25 33.20
C LEU A 490 -10.33 6.51 33.85
N PHE A 491 -9.27 7.08 33.29
CA PHE A 491 -8.67 8.35 33.73
C PHE A 491 -9.64 9.53 33.59
N ASP A 492 -10.31 9.63 32.43
CA ASP A 492 -11.28 10.68 32.15
C ASP A 492 -12.52 10.55 33.05
N SER A 493 -12.90 9.31 33.37
CA SER A 493 -14.00 8.99 34.31
C SER A 493 -13.65 9.16 35.79
N SER A 494 -12.39 9.40 36.16
CA SER A 494 -12.00 9.57 37.58
C SER A 494 -12.48 10.94 38.11
N PRO A 495 -13.28 10.99 39.20
CA PRO A 495 -13.86 12.24 39.71
C PRO A 495 -12.83 13.15 40.41
N LEU A 496 -11.68 12.60 40.79
CA LEU A 496 -10.51 13.32 41.28
C LEU A 496 -9.27 12.72 40.59
N ARG A 497 -8.34 13.57 40.15
CA ARG A 497 -7.09 13.17 39.48
C ARG A 497 -5.93 13.80 40.24
N ASP A 498 -5.10 12.98 40.87
CA ASP A 498 -3.91 13.45 41.58
C ASP A 498 -2.66 13.38 40.69
N THR A 499 -1.55 13.94 41.18
CA THR A 499 -0.24 13.87 40.49
C THR A 499 0.15 12.42 40.16
N VAL A 500 -0.23 11.45 41.00
CA VAL A 500 0.03 10.01 40.77
C VAL A 500 -0.83 9.45 39.63
N THR A 501 -2.07 9.92 39.46
CA THR A 501 -2.94 9.60 38.32
C THR A 501 -2.32 10.08 37.01
N TYR A 502 -1.88 11.35 36.96
CA TYR A 502 -1.20 11.93 35.78
C TYR A 502 0.12 11.22 35.50
N ASN A 503 1.00 11.08 36.49
CA ASN A 503 2.30 10.43 36.36
C ASN A 503 2.19 8.98 35.87
N SER A 504 1.16 8.25 36.30
CA SER A 504 0.90 6.89 35.80
C SER A 504 0.64 6.90 34.29
N MET A 505 -0.27 7.76 33.81
CA MET A 505 -0.61 7.86 32.38
C MET A 505 0.54 8.41 31.53
N ILE A 506 1.16 9.54 31.93
CA ILE A 506 2.28 10.17 31.21
C ILE A 506 3.44 9.18 31.08
N SER A 507 3.80 8.48 32.17
CA SER A 507 4.88 7.48 32.17
C SER A 507 4.49 6.16 31.46
N GLY A 508 3.20 5.95 31.19
CA GLY A 508 2.68 4.86 30.35
C GLY A 508 2.80 5.18 28.86
N TYR A 509 2.34 6.37 28.46
CA TYR A 509 2.43 6.86 27.09
C TYR A 509 3.88 7.12 26.66
N ALA A 510 4.69 7.83 27.46
CA ALA A 510 6.08 8.18 27.11
C ALA A 510 7.00 6.95 26.90
N ARG A 511 6.66 5.81 27.51
CA ARG A 511 7.37 4.52 27.34
C ARG A 511 6.89 3.70 26.13
N SER A 512 5.87 4.16 25.42
CA SER A 512 5.21 3.44 24.34
C SER A 512 5.42 4.17 23.03
N ASP A 513 5.67 3.43 21.96
CA ASP A 513 5.86 4.00 20.62
C ASP A 513 4.49 4.28 19.98
N GLY A 514 4.31 5.47 19.41
CA GLY A 514 3.06 5.92 18.78
C GLY A 514 2.03 6.53 19.75
N TYR A 515 2.46 6.98 20.94
CA TYR A 515 1.63 7.67 21.94
C TYR A 515 2.31 8.94 22.51
N GLU A 516 3.35 9.42 21.84
CA GLU A 516 4.18 10.53 22.33
C GLU A 516 3.45 11.87 22.31
N SER A 517 2.51 12.07 21.37
CA SER A 517 1.65 13.25 21.35
C SER A 517 0.70 13.27 22.55
N GLU A 518 0.05 12.15 22.86
CA GLU A 518 -0.86 12.01 23.99
C GLU A 518 -0.14 12.18 25.35
N ALA A 519 1.13 11.80 25.45
CA ALA A 519 1.97 12.12 26.61
C ALA A 519 2.18 13.64 26.79
N ILE A 520 2.43 14.36 25.70
CA ILE A 520 2.63 15.82 25.68
C ILE A 520 1.31 16.55 25.97
N GLU A 521 0.21 16.16 25.32
CA GLU A 521 -1.12 16.71 25.56
C GLU A 521 -1.57 16.52 27.01
N LEU A 522 -1.33 15.34 27.60
CA LEU A 522 -1.71 15.09 28.99
C LEU A 522 -0.82 15.84 29.99
N PHE A 523 0.45 16.09 29.66
CA PHE A 523 1.33 16.96 30.45
C PHE A 523 0.92 18.44 30.34
N ILE A 524 0.42 18.89 29.19
CA ILE A 524 -0.16 20.22 29.02
C ILE A 524 -1.49 20.32 29.80
N GLN A 525 -2.36 19.31 29.74
CA GLN A 525 -3.60 19.28 30.54
C GLN A 525 -3.28 19.37 32.05
N MET A 526 -2.24 18.67 32.52
CA MET A 526 -1.78 18.73 33.92
C MET A 526 -1.38 20.15 34.38
N GLN A 527 -0.94 21.02 33.46
CA GLN A 527 -0.60 22.42 33.74
C GLN A 527 -1.84 23.33 33.85
N PHE A 528 -2.97 22.96 33.23
CA PHE A 528 -4.19 23.77 33.22
C PHE A 528 -5.26 23.29 34.23
N ASP A 529 -5.30 22.00 34.56
CA ASP A 529 -6.35 21.41 35.43
C ASP A 529 -6.19 21.70 36.94
N ASN A 530 -5.06 22.28 37.41
CA ASN A 530 -4.73 22.37 38.84
C ASN A 530 -4.15 23.72 39.32
N ASP A 531 -4.85 24.37 40.25
CA ASP A 531 -4.46 25.66 40.85
C ASP A 531 -3.66 25.52 42.18
N THR A 532 -3.50 24.29 42.70
CA THR A 532 -2.96 24.05 44.06
C THR A 532 -1.97 22.89 44.23
N SER A 533 -1.52 22.21 43.17
CA SER A 533 -0.52 21.13 43.28
C SER A 533 0.62 21.26 42.27
N ARG A 534 1.85 21.39 42.79
CA ARG A 534 3.09 21.60 42.05
C ARG A 534 3.46 20.35 41.22
N ILE A 535 3.89 20.55 39.97
CA ILE A 535 4.45 19.48 39.12
C ILE A 535 5.70 18.92 39.81
N ASP A 536 5.84 17.59 39.85
CA ASP A 536 6.95 16.92 40.54
C ASP A 536 8.12 16.57 39.62
N GLU A 537 9.26 16.30 40.24
CA GLU A 537 10.50 15.88 39.58
C GLU A 537 10.32 14.62 38.72
N PHE A 538 9.46 13.69 39.13
CA PHE A 538 9.15 12.49 38.37
C PHE A 538 8.44 12.80 37.05
N THR A 539 7.51 13.76 37.05
CA THR A 539 6.86 14.28 35.83
C THR A 539 7.93 14.86 34.90
N LEU A 540 8.75 15.78 35.42
CA LEU A 540 9.71 16.56 34.64
C LEU A 540 10.82 15.66 34.06
N THR A 541 11.37 14.74 34.84
CA THR A 541 12.36 13.75 34.35
C THR A 541 11.76 12.74 33.37
N THR A 542 10.46 12.38 33.51
CA THR A 542 9.75 11.57 32.50
C THR A 542 9.60 12.32 31.18
N MET A 543 9.23 13.61 31.22
CA MET A 543 9.12 14.44 30.02
C MET A 543 10.49 14.71 29.36
N LEU A 544 11.56 14.93 30.14
CA LEU A 544 12.92 15.02 29.59
C LEU A 544 13.30 13.74 28.85
N LYS A 545 13.01 12.55 29.41
CA LYS A 545 13.27 11.26 28.76
C LYS A 545 12.44 11.05 27.49
N LEU A 546 11.21 11.58 27.44
CA LEU A 546 10.40 11.63 26.22
C LEU A 546 11.00 12.55 25.15
N PHE A 547 11.42 13.77 25.52
CA PHE A 547 12.04 14.69 24.57
C PHE A 547 13.44 14.21 24.11
N ALA A 548 14.15 13.45 24.96
CA ALA A 548 15.37 12.73 24.60
C ALA A 548 15.11 11.59 23.59
N LYS A 549 13.99 10.85 23.73
CA LYS A 549 13.52 9.84 22.77
C LYS A 549 13.18 10.47 21.42
N LEU A 550 12.42 11.56 21.44
CA LEU A 550 11.99 12.32 20.26
C LEU A 550 13.11 13.17 19.61
N ARG A 551 14.22 13.41 20.32
CA ARG A 551 15.31 14.35 19.96
C ARG A 551 14.85 15.81 19.79
N VAL A 552 13.79 16.23 20.47
CA VAL A 552 13.19 17.57 20.33
C VAL A 552 13.76 18.54 21.37
N LEU A 553 14.88 19.18 20.99
CA LEU A 553 15.64 20.10 21.84
C LEU A 553 14.82 21.28 22.38
N CYS A 554 13.86 21.81 21.62
CA CYS A 554 13.11 23.01 22.01
C CYS A 554 12.19 22.78 23.21
N TYR A 555 11.48 21.65 23.28
CA TYR A 555 10.69 21.27 24.46
C TYR A 555 11.59 20.86 25.63
N GLY A 556 12.72 20.18 25.36
CA GLY A 556 13.74 19.91 26.37
C GLY A 556 14.26 21.18 27.06
N LYS A 557 14.59 22.22 26.28
CA LYS A 557 14.99 23.55 26.79
C LYS A 557 13.88 24.26 27.56
N GLN A 558 12.61 24.10 27.18
CA GLN A 558 11.46 24.63 27.92
C GLN A 558 11.28 23.94 29.28
N VAL A 559 11.32 22.60 29.33
CA VAL A 559 11.22 21.84 30.59
C VAL A 559 12.42 22.14 31.50
N HIS A 560 13.63 22.21 30.97
CA HIS A 560 14.80 22.64 31.75
C HIS A 560 14.62 24.05 32.34
N SER A 561 14.14 25.01 31.52
CA SER A 561 13.84 26.37 32.00
C SER A 561 12.75 26.41 33.08
N PHE A 562 11.82 25.45 33.08
CA PHE A 562 10.83 25.29 34.14
C PHE A 562 11.43 24.62 35.40
N MET A 563 12.32 23.65 35.24
CA MET A 563 13.03 23.00 36.36
C MET A 563 13.85 24.02 37.14
N VAL A 564 14.65 24.85 36.47
CA VAL A 564 15.41 25.97 37.08
C VAL A 564 14.48 26.94 37.82
N LYS A 565 13.37 27.36 37.19
CA LYS A 565 12.37 28.25 37.83
C LYS A 565 11.64 27.61 39.02
N SER A 566 11.62 26.28 39.12
CA SER A 566 10.91 25.55 40.17
C SER A 566 11.84 24.92 41.20
N GLY A 567 13.16 25.01 41.05
CA GLY A 567 14.17 24.41 41.95
C GLY A 567 14.22 22.88 41.88
N ASN A 568 13.88 22.29 40.72
CA ASN A 568 13.84 20.83 40.49
C ASN A 568 15.00 20.35 39.59
N ASP A 569 16.00 21.19 39.34
CA ASP A 569 17.14 20.98 38.45
C ASP A 569 18.38 20.39 39.15
N LEU A 570 18.48 20.52 40.47
CA LEU A 570 19.69 20.20 41.25
C LEU A 570 19.81 18.75 41.76
N SER A 571 18.88 17.85 41.44
CA SER A 571 18.98 16.43 41.85
C SER A 571 19.82 15.61 40.88
N GLY A 572 20.49 14.55 41.34
CA GLY A 572 21.22 13.62 40.46
C GLY A 572 20.31 12.96 39.40
N PHE A 573 19.03 12.74 39.70
CA PHE A 573 18.04 12.22 38.74
C PHE A 573 17.58 13.27 37.72
N ALA A 574 17.51 14.54 38.11
CA ALA A 574 17.26 15.67 37.23
C ALA A 574 18.45 15.90 36.30
N LEU A 575 19.66 16.05 36.84
CA LEU A 575 20.90 16.26 36.11
C LEU A 575 21.19 15.13 35.11
N SER A 576 21.12 13.86 35.52
CA SER A 576 21.29 12.72 34.59
C SER A 576 20.24 12.69 33.49
N SER A 577 18.99 13.09 33.77
CA SER A 577 17.93 13.20 32.75
C SER A 577 18.14 14.38 31.80
N LEU A 578 18.71 15.50 32.29
CA LEU A 578 19.08 16.66 31.48
C LEU A 578 20.28 16.33 30.57
N ILE A 579 21.33 15.69 31.10
CA ILE A 579 22.50 15.24 30.34
C ILE A 579 22.09 14.32 29.20
N ASP A 580 21.26 13.30 29.48
CA ASP A 580 20.83 12.36 28.44
C ASP A 580 19.92 13.02 27.38
N MET A 581 19.08 13.98 27.79
CA MET A 581 18.26 14.79 26.87
C MET A 581 19.11 15.66 25.97
N TYR A 582 20.01 16.48 26.52
CA TYR A 582 20.89 17.35 25.73
C TYR A 582 21.83 16.55 24.82
N SER A 583 22.40 15.46 25.32
CA SER A 583 23.26 14.55 24.55
C SER A 583 22.52 13.85 23.39
N LYS A 584 21.29 13.34 23.61
CA LYS A 584 20.48 12.73 22.52
C LYS A 584 19.95 13.76 21.51
N CYS A 585 19.78 15.00 21.93
CA CYS A 585 19.43 16.13 21.05
C CYS A 585 20.66 16.78 20.38
N GLY A 586 21.84 16.14 20.38
CA GLY A 586 23.05 16.64 19.71
C GLY A 586 23.66 17.92 20.31
N SER A 587 23.23 18.33 21.50
CA SER A 587 23.63 19.57 22.15
C SER A 587 24.58 19.28 23.32
N PHE A 588 25.69 18.62 23.02
CA PHE A 588 26.66 18.14 24.01
C PHE A 588 27.18 19.25 24.94
N TRP A 589 27.58 20.39 24.36
CA TRP A 589 28.05 21.56 25.12
C TRP A 589 26.96 22.25 25.97
N ASP A 590 25.67 21.95 25.77
CA ASP A 590 24.62 22.32 26.73
C ASP A 590 24.60 21.37 27.93
N ALA A 591 24.81 20.05 27.72
CA ALA A 591 24.88 19.07 28.81
C ALA A 591 26.01 19.38 29.80
N CYS A 592 27.23 19.64 29.30
CA CYS A 592 28.37 20.02 30.14
C CYS A 592 28.13 21.34 30.88
N ARG A 593 27.44 22.30 30.24
CA ARG A 593 27.07 23.58 30.89
C ARG A 593 26.00 23.44 31.97
N VAL A 594 25.11 22.45 31.88
CA VAL A 594 24.15 22.14 32.95
C VAL A 594 24.92 21.74 34.21
N VAL A 595 25.81 20.75 34.12
CA VAL A 595 26.58 20.27 35.28
C VAL A 595 27.45 21.39 35.86
N ASN A 596 28.25 22.05 35.02
CA ASN A 596 29.16 23.11 35.48
C ASN A 596 28.42 24.34 36.05
N GLY A 597 27.15 24.55 35.66
CA GLY A 597 26.31 25.64 36.16
C GLY A 597 25.56 25.34 37.46
N CYS A 598 25.37 24.06 37.81
CA CYS A 598 24.58 23.65 38.98
C CYS A 598 25.37 23.59 40.30
N GLY A 599 26.71 23.67 40.26
CA GLY A 599 27.53 24.00 41.43
C GLY A 599 28.59 22.96 41.83
N GLY A 600 29.76 23.03 41.19
CA GLY A 600 31.00 22.43 41.69
C GLY A 600 31.11 20.90 41.62
N GLU A 601 32.22 20.38 42.12
CA GLU A 601 32.52 18.95 42.13
C GLU A 601 31.66 18.19 43.17
N ASP A 602 31.25 18.87 44.25
CA ASP A 602 30.44 18.33 45.35
C ASP A 602 29.06 17.78 44.94
N LEU A 603 28.54 18.16 43.76
CA LEU A 603 27.22 17.75 43.26
C LEU A 603 27.29 16.60 42.21
N VAL A 604 28.49 16.17 41.82
CA VAL A 604 28.69 15.13 40.80
C VAL A 604 28.66 13.74 41.44
N ASP A 605 27.45 13.24 41.69
CA ASP A 605 27.26 11.85 42.15
C ASP A 605 27.64 10.82 41.06
N LEU A 606 27.72 9.54 41.47
CA LEU A 606 28.05 8.42 40.57
C LEU A 606 27.10 8.28 39.37
N VAL A 607 25.84 8.70 39.50
CA VAL A 607 24.83 8.66 38.43
C VAL A 607 25.08 9.79 37.42
N VAL A 608 25.43 10.99 37.89
CA VAL A 608 25.82 12.14 37.07
C VAL A 608 27.14 11.84 36.35
N LYS A 609 28.14 11.28 37.04
CA LYS A 609 29.43 10.85 36.46
C LYS A 609 29.21 9.83 35.34
N ASN A 610 28.44 8.77 35.59
CA ASN A 610 28.16 7.74 34.58
C ASN A 610 27.29 8.29 33.42
N ALA A 611 26.38 9.23 33.67
CA ALA A 611 25.63 9.91 32.61
C ALA A 611 26.52 10.80 31.73
N LEU A 612 27.53 11.47 32.30
CA LEU A 612 28.52 12.26 31.55
C LEU A 612 29.40 11.35 30.68
N ILE A 613 30.00 10.29 31.24
CA ILE A 613 30.81 9.32 30.47
C ILE A 613 29.99 8.77 29.28
N ALA A 614 28.75 8.35 29.53
CA ALA A 614 27.83 7.89 28.48
C ALA A 614 27.48 8.97 27.44
N ALA A 615 27.47 10.25 27.82
CA ALA A 615 27.24 11.37 26.90
C ALA A 615 28.47 11.70 26.05
N CYS A 616 29.67 11.65 26.63
CA CYS A 616 30.95 11.86 25.94
C CYS A 616 31.20 10.75 24.90
N CYS A 617 31.11 9.48 25.31
CA CYS A 617 31.28 8.33 24.42
C CYS A 617 30.29 8.33 23.24
N ARG A 618 29.09 8.87 23.43
CA ARG A 618 28.05 9.00 22.37
C ARG A 618 28.37 10.07 21.33
N GLN A 619 29.29 10.98 21.63
CA GLN A 619 29.66 12.13 20.79
C GLN A 619 31.10 12.01 20.22
N GLY A 620 31.82 10.92 20.54
CA GLY A 620 33.20 10.68 20.11
C GLY A 620 34.28 11.29 21.02
N GLU A 621 33.89 12.03 22.06
CA GLU A 621 34.78 12.77 22.98
C GLU A 621 35.41 11.82 24.04
N LEU A 622 36.13 10.80 23.56
CA LEU A 622 36.64 9.70 24.38
C LEU A 622 37.70 10.13 25.40
N GLU A 623 38.59 11.06 25.06
CA GLU A 623 39.61 11.50 26.02
C GLU A 623 38.97 12.28 27.18
N MET A 624 37.96 13.13 26.92
CA MET A 624 37.22 13.79 28.01
C MET A 624 36.38 12.79 28.82
N ALA A 625 35.87 11.71 28.19
CA ALA A 625 35.23 10.62 28.92
C ALA A 625 36.21 9.89 29.86
N ARG A 626 37.47 9.71 29.42
CA ARG A 626 38.58 9.12 30.19
C ARG A 626 39.03 10.04 31.33
N GLU A 627 39.14 11.35 31.09
CA GLU A 627 39.41 12.35 32.13
C GLU A 627 38.31 12.34 33.21
N ILE A 628 37.03 12.32 32.81
CA ILE A 628 35.89 12.25 33.74
C ILE A 628 35.85 10.92 34.50
N LEU A 629 36.29 9.80 33.89
CA LEU A 629 36.44 8.52 34.59
C LEU A 629 37.50 8.62 35.70
N LEU A 630 38.65 9.24 35.40
CA LEU A 630 39.82 9.33 36.28
C LEU A 630 39.76 10.45 37.33
N SER A 631 38.97 11.51 37.12
CA SER A 631 38.96 12.71 37.98
C SER A 631 38.54 12.47 39.44
N ASN A 632 37.76 11.40 39.70
CA ASN A 632 37.38 10.98 41.04
C ASN A 632 37.48 9.46 41.17
N GLN A 633 38.59 8.97 41.71
CA GLN A 633 38.95 7.55 41.76
C GLN A 633 38.09 6.73 42.74
N GLU A 634 37.58 7.35 43.81
CA GLU A 634 36.60 6.72 44.73
C GLU A 634 35.21 6.51 44.10
N LEU A 635 34.94 7.17 42.97
CA LEU A 635 33.69 7.07 42.20
C LEU A 635 33.89 6.30 40.89
N ILE A 636 34.73 5.27 40.87
CA ILE A 636 34.84 4.32 39.76
C ILE A 636 34.10 3.04 40.15
N ASP A 637 32.99 2.75 39.47
CA ASP A 637 32.21 1.53 39.69
C ASP A 637 32.21 0.62 38.45
N GLU A 638 31.65 -0.58 38.61
CA GLU A 638 31.49 -1.52 37.50
C GLU A 638 30.68 -0.89 36.35
N VAL A 639 29.73 0.01 36.62
CA VAL A 639 28.96 0.71 35.58
C VAL A 639 29.82 1.77 34.86
N SER A 640 30.68 2.52 35.54
CA SER A 640 31.64 3.44 34.90
C SER A 640 32.53 2.71 33.89
N LEU A 641 33.16 1.61 34.31
CA LEU A 641 34.07 0.83 33.47
C LEU A 641 33.33 0.17 32.30
N ASN A 642 32.16 -0.43 32.54
CA ASN A 642 31.34 -1.01 31.47
C ASN A 642 30.85 0.04 30.46
N THR A 643 30.50 1.25 30.92
CA THR A 643 30.10 2.37 30.05
C THR A 643 31.26 2.79 29.15
N MET A 644 32.47 2.92 29.71
CA MET A 644 33.65 3.32 28.95
C MET A 644 34.14 2.23 27.98
N ILE A 645 34.14 0.95 28.38
CA ILE A 645 34.43 -0.19 27.49
C ILE A 645 33.44 -0.20 26.31
N SER A 646 32.13 -0.05 26.59
CA SER A 646 31.12 0.03 25.53
C SER A 646 31.31 1.27 24.64
N GLY A 647 31.75 2.39 25.22
CA GLY A 647 32.06 3.63 24.51
C GLY A 647 33.22 3.50 23.53
N TYR A 648 34.35 2.91 23.94
CA TYR A 648 35.46 2.62 23.04
C TYR A 648 35.04 1.71 21.87
N VAL A 649 34.26 0.66 22.13
CA VAL A 649 33.75 -0.24 21.07
C VAL A 649 32.77 0.46 20.12
N GLN A 650 31.91 1.35 20.63
CA GLN A 650 30.99 2.15 19.79
C GLN A 650 31.71 3.10 18.82
N ASN A 651 32.98 3.45 19.11
CA ASN A 651 33.78 4.40 18.33
C ASN A 651 34.96 3.73 17.58
N GLY A 652 34.98 2.39 17.45
CA GLY A 652 36.02 1.68 16.68
C GLY A 652 37.42 1.75 17.31
N ARG A 653 37.49 1.74 18.65
CA ARG A 653 38.74 1.74 19.45
C ARG A 653 38.84 0.45 20.25
N GLU A 654 38.74 -0.71 19.59
CA GLU A 654 38.63 -2.02 20.22
C GLU A 654 39.83 -2.39 21.10
N GLU A 655 41.03 -1.91 20.78
CA GLU A 655 42.24 -2.21 21.55
C GLU A 655 42.22 -1.59 22.96
N GLU A 656 41.78 -0.33 23.08
CA GLU A 656 41.61 0.36 24.37
C GLU A 656 40.47 -0.24 25.19
N ALA A 657 39.39 -0.70 24.54
CA ALA A 657 38.32 -1.43 25.21
C ALA A 657 38.83 -2.73 25.87
N VAL A 658 39.78 -3.41 25.23
CA VAL A 658 40.42 -4.64 25.72
C VAL A 658 41.51 -4.34 26.76
N GLU A 659 42.19 -3.20 26.66
CA GLU A 659 43.14 -2.74 27.68
C GLU A 659 42.42 -2.33 28.98
N LEU A 660 41.35 -1.52 28.89
CA LEU A 660 40.54 -1.15 30.05
C LEU A 660 39.89 -2.37 30.73
N PHE A 661 39.58 -3.41 29.97
CA PHE A 661 39.13 -4.69 30.51
C PHE A 661 40.22 -5.46 31.28
N LYS A 662 41.50 -5.40 30.85
CA LYS A 662 42.62 -5.96 31.64
C LYS A 662 42.81 -5.19 32.93
N HIS A 663 42.74 -3.87 32.89
CA HIS A 663 42.75 -3.03 34.10
C HIS A 663 41.58 -3.38 35.04
N MET A 664 40.39 -3.63 34.50
CA MET A 664 39.23 -4.11 35.28
C MET A 664 39.45 -5.51 35.89
N ALA A 665 40.26 -6.37 35.26
CA ALA A 665 40.67 -7.66 35.78
C ALA A 665 41.72 -7.54 36.91
N GLU A 666 42.69 -6.65 36.72
CA GLU A 666 43.84 -6.45 37.63
C GLU A 666 43.42 -5.77 38.94
N GLU A 667 42.50 -4.79 38.88
CA GLU A 667 41.87 -4.17 40.06
C GLU A 667 40.79 -5.06 40.73
N GLY A 668 40.45 -6.21 40.15
CA GLY A 668 39.55 -7.19 40.77
C GLY A 668 38.05 -6.86 40.75
N PHE A 669 37.60 -5.90 39.93
CA PHE A 669 36.17 -5.63 39.69
C PHE A 669 35.47 -6.85 39.09
N ARG A 670 34.17 -7.05 39.40
CA ARG A 670 33.42 -8.18 38.81
C ARG A 670 32.97 -7.85 37.41
N TRP A 671 33.07 -8.83 36.52
CA TRP A 671 32.57 -8.71 35.15
C TRP A 671 31.16 -9.28 35.08
N ASN A 672 30.33 -8.68 34.25
CA ASN A 672 28.93 -9.02 34.10
C ASN A 672 28.55 -9.21 32.62
N GLU A 673 27.27 -9.44 32.37
CA GLU A 673 26.74 -9.72 31.02
C GLU A 673 26.97 -8.56 30.04
N HIS A 674 27.03 -7.31 30.52
CA HIS A 674 27.35 -6.14 29.70
C HIS A 674 28.85 -6.04 29.40
N THR A 675 29.72 -6.46 30.33
CA THR A 675 31.17 -6.54 30.12
C THR A 675 31.49 -7.52 28.98
N PHE A 676 31.00 -8.76 29.10
CA PHE A 676 31.24 -9.78 28.09
C PHE A 676 30.54 -9.45 26.76
N GLY A 677 29.33 -8.91 26.76
CA GLY A 677 28.65 -8.49 25.52
C GLY A 677 29.40 -7.39 24.75
N SER A 678 29.99 -6.42 25.46
CA SER A 678 30.80 -5.36 24.85
C SER A 678 32.10 -5.92 24.26
N LEU A 679 32.78 -6.83 24.98
CA LEU A 679 33.98 -7.51 24.48
C LEU A 679 33.71 -8.43 23.30
N LEU A 680 32.58 -9.15 23.29
CA LEU A 680 32.19 -9.96 22.14
C LEU A 680 31.92 -9.07 20.92
N THR A 681 31.33 -7.88 21.12
CA THR A 681 31.18 -6.88 20.06
C THR A 681 32.54 -6.39 19.54
N ALA A 682 33.52 -6.14 20.42
CA ALA A 682 34.89 -5.81 20.05
C ALA A 682 35.59 -6.94 19.26
N CYS A 683 35.45 -8.19 19.71
CA CYS A 683 35.98 -9.38 19.02
C CYS A 683 35.35 -9.56 17.62
N ALA A 684 34.07 -9.25 17.49
CA ALA A 684 33.31 -9.33 16.25
C ALA A 684 33.71 -8.23 15.25
N ALA A 685 33.97 -7.01 15.72
CA ALA A 685 34.43 -5.89 14.89
C ALA A 685 35.87 -6.09 14.41
N SER A 686 36.81 -6.32 15.34
CA SER A 686 38.23 -6.62 15.06
C SER A 686 38.48 -7.96 14.35
N ARG A 687 37.46 -8.84 14.27
CA ARG A 687 37.54 -10.23 13.76
C ARG A 687 38.63 -11.07 14.46
N SER A 688 38.97 -10.73 15.70
CA SER A 688 40.04 -11.39 16.46
C SER A 688 39.60 -12.75 17.00
N LEU A 689 39.77 -13.80 16.18
CA LEU A 689 39.46 -15.19 16.56
C LEU A 689 40.25 -15.68 17.80
N LYS A 690 41.42 -15.09 18.09
CA LYS A 690 42.18 -15.37 19.31
C LYS A 690 41.43 -14.83 20.53
N LEU A 691 41.17 -13.51 20.56
CA LEU A 691 40.48 -12.86 21.68
C LEU A 691 39.08 -13.42 21.87
N GLY A 692 38.34 -13.69 20.78
CA GLY A 692 37.02 -14.31 20.84
C GLY A 692 37.01 -15.70 21.48
N LYS A 693 38.07 -16.51 21.30
CA LYS A 693 38.23 -17.80 21.99
C LYS A 693 38.59 -17.62 23.47
N GLU A 694 39.43 -16.63 23.79
CA GLU A 694 39.80 -16.29 25.18
C GLU A 694 38.55 -15.83 25.95
N VAL A 695 37.79 -14.86 25.42
CA VAL A 695 36.52 -14.39 25.98
C VAL A 695 35.49 -15.53 26.12
N HIS A 696 35.39 -16.43 25.14
CA HIS A 696 34.53 -17.62 25.25
C HIS A 696 34.93 -18.55 26.41
N ALA A 697 36.23 -18.74 26.66
CA ALA A 697 36.70 -19.55 27.78
C ALA A 697 36.35 -18.91 29.14
N TRP A 698 36.43 -17.58 29.26
CA TRP A 698 35.95 -16.86 30.45
C TRP A 698 34.43 -16.99 30.64
N VAL A 699 33.64 -16.81 29.58
CA VAL A 699 32.17 -17.00 29.62
C VAL A 699 31.78 -18.41 30.09
N LEU A 700 32.52 -19.44 29.66
CA LEU A 700 32.30 -20.82 30.10
C LEU A 700 32.70 -21.03 31.58
N LYS A 701 33.82 -20.44 32.01
CA LYS A 701 34.30 -20.48 33.40
C LYS A 701 33.32 -19.85 34.39
N GLU A 702 32.74 -18.71 34.03
CA GLU A 702 31.74 -18.00 34.85
C GLU A 702 30.30 -18.52 34.65
N GLY A 703 30.11 -19.58 33.85
CA GLY A 703 28.81 -20.23 33.64
C GLY A 703 27.79 -19.44 32.81
N MET A 704 28.16 -18.30 32.23
CA MET A 704 27.26 -17.37 31.53
C MET A 704 26.86 -17.83 30.12
N CYS A 705 27.33 -18.98 29.65
CA CYS A 705 27.09 -19.49 28.29
C CYS A 705 25.60 -19.72 27.94
N PHE A 706 24.74 -19.96 28.93
CA PHE A 706 23.29 -20.11 28.73
C PHE A 706 22.54 -18.77 28.59
N ASN A 707 23.19 -17.63 28.82
CA ASN A 707 22.56 -16.33 28.65
C ASN A 707 22.29 -16.05 27.14
N PRO A 708 21.05 -15.68 26.72
CA PRO A 708 20.72 -15.43 25.32
C PRO A 708 21.51 -14.29 24.65
N PHE A 709 21.86 -13.24 25.40
CA PHE A 709 22.65 -12.13 24.87
C PHE A 709 24.09 -12.59 24.60
N ILE A 710 24.74 -13.19 25.60
CA ILE A 710 26.13 -13.68 25.50
C ILE A 710 26.28 -14.76 24.42
N SER A 711 25.36 -15.74 24.38
CA SER A 711 25.39 -16.80 23.36
C SER A 711 25.21 -16.26 21.94
N SER A 712 24.34 -15.26 21.72
CA SER A 712 24.21 -14.61 20.41
C SER A 712 25.49 -13.86 20.00
N GLY A 713 26.14 -13.17 20.94
CA GLY A 713 27.44 -12.51 20.70
C GLY A 713 28.56 -13.51 20.36
N LEU A 714 28.61 -14.66 21.03
CA LEU A 714 29.57 -15.73 20.70
C LEU A 714 29.36 -16.28 19.28
N VAL A 715 28.11 -16.52 18.89
CA VAL A 715 27.77 -16.95 17.52
C VAL A 715 28.17 -15.89 16.50
N ASP A 716 27.89 -14.61 16.77
CA ASP A 716 28.25 -13.49 15.90
C ASP A 716 29.79 -13.32 15.73
N VAL A 717 30.56 -13.50 16.81
CA VAL A 717 32.03 -13.53 16.76
C VAL A 717 32.54 -14.66 15.86
N TYR A 718 32.08 -15.90 16.07
CA TYR A 718 32.52 -17.03 15.24
C TYR A 718 32.07 -16.89 13.77
N CYS A 719 30.88 -16.33 13.53
CA CYS A 719 30.39 -15.98 12.19
C CYS A 719 31.30 -14.98 11.48
N LYS A 720 31.62 -13.83 12.10
CA LYS A 720 32.47 -12.78 11.52
C LYS A 720 33.94 -13.18 11.41
N CYS A 721 34.39 -14.11 12.25
CA CYS A 721 35.68 -14.79 12.11
C CYS A 721 35.67 -15.95 11.08
N GLY A 722 34.55 -16.18 10.36
CA GLY A 722 34.42 -17.18 9.30
C GLY A 722 34.33 -18.65 9.76
N ASN A 723 34.28 -18.91 11.07
CA ASN A 723 34.39 -20.24 11.67
C ASN A 723 32.99 -20.82 12.01
N MET A 724 32.23 -21.15 10.96
CA MET A 724 30.85 -21.65 11.08
C MET A 724 30.74 -22.86 12.01
N GLY A 725 31.64 -23.86 11.88
CA GLY A 725 31.60 -25.06 12.72
C GLY A 725 31.81 -24.85 14.23
N TYR A 726 32.23 -23.66 14.68
CA TYR A 726 32.12 -23.25 16.08
C TYR A 726 30.82 -22.46 16.37
N ALA A 727 30.37 -21.61 15.45
CA ALA A 727 29.10 -20.89 15.56
C ALA A 727 27.89 -21.85 15.64
N ASP A 728 27.82 -22.84 14.76
CA ASP A 728 26.75 -23.86 14.74
C ASP A 728 26.74 -24.66 16.06
N ARG A 729 27.92 -25.09 16.55
CA ARG A 729 28.03 -25.84 17.81
C ARG A 729 27.67 -25.01 19.04
N VAL A 730 28.01 -23.73 19.08
CA VAL A 730 27.55 -22.82 20.16
C VAL A 730 26.03 -22.66 20.10
N HIS A 731 25.46 -22.51 18.90
CA HIS A 731 24.01 -22.46 18.72
C HIS A 731 23.30 -23.76 19.19
N GLU A 732 23.83 -24.93 18.83
CA GLU A 732 23.33 -26.25 19.27
C GLU A 732 23.37 -26.44 20.79
N THR A 733 24.41 -25.93 21.47
CA THR A 733 24.51 -26.03 22.94
C THR A 733 23.47 -25.20 23.70
N VAL A 734 22.82 -24.24 23.05
CA VAL A 734 21.83 -23.34 23.68
C VAL A 734 20.42 -23.84 23.40
N ALA A 735 20.00 -24.79 24.25
CA ALA A 735 18.67 -25.40 24.21
C ALA A 735 17.55 -24.34 24.33
N GLY A 736 16.94 -24.00 23.19
CA GLY A 736 15.86 -23.01 23.12
C GLY A 736 15.71 -22.27 21.79
N GLY A 737 16.72 -22.32 20.90
CA GLY A 737 16.60 -21.72 19.56
C GLY A 737 16.64 -20.19 19.56
N ASN A 738 17.74 -19.62 20.05
CA ASN A 738 17.91 -18.18 20.19
C ASN A 738 17.83 -17.44 18.83
N VAL A 739 16.74 -16.68 18.63
CA VAL A 739 16.46 -15.90 17.41
C VAL A 739 17.60 -14.96 17.01
N PHE A 740 18.31 -14.35 17.98
CA PHE A 740 19.44 -13.46 17.67
C PHE A 740 20.64 -14.24 17.12
N ALA A 741 20.93 -15.42 17.67
CA ALA A 741 21.97 -16.31 17.14
C ALA A 741 21.61 -16.82 15.72
N ILE A 742 20.34 -17.21 15.50
CA ILE A 742 19.84 -17.60 14.17
C ILE A 742 19.99 -16.43 13.17
N THR A 743 19.74 -15.19 13.60
CA THR A 743 19.95 -13.98 12.77
C THR A 743 21.40 -13.85 12.31
N SER A 744 22.38 -13.94 13.23
CA SER A 744 23.81 -13.85 12.84
C SER A 744 24.24 -15.02 11.94
N LEU A 745 23.74 -16.24 12.16
CA LEU A 745 23.98 -17.37 11.25
C LEU A 745 23.41 -17.09 9.85
N ILE A 746 22.17 -16.62 9.73
CA ILE A 746 21.55 -16.25 8.44
C ILE A 746 22.42 -15.23 7.69
N VAL A 747 22.90 -14.19 8.38
CA VAL A 747 23.80 -13.18 7.79
C VAL A 747 25.12 -13.80 7.32
N ALA A 748 25.70 -14.71 8.11
CA ALA A 748 26.97 -15.36 7.80
C ALA A 748 26.88 -16.35 6.63
N TYR A 749 25.86 -17.21 6.60
CA TYR A 749 25.59 -18.10 5.47
C TYR A 749 25.29 -17.29 4.19
N SER A 750 24.50 -16.22 4.30
CA SER A 750 24.24 -15.29 3.17
C SER A 750 25.52 -14.64 2.64
N ALA A 751 26.41 -14.18 3.53
CA ALA A 751 27.70 -13.58 3.15
C ALA A 751 28.68 -14.57 2.48
N ARG A 752 28.47 -15.88 2.69
CA ARG A 752 29.23 -16.97 2.03
C ARG A 752 28.55 -17.47 0.74
N GLY A 753 27.38 -16.95 0.38
CA GLY A 753 26.59 -17.38 -0.77
C GLY A 753 25.72 -18.62 -0.54
N ASP A 754 25.67 -19.16 0.68
CA ASP A 754 24.88 -20.36 1.02
C ASP A 754 23.47 -19.96 1.47
N MET A 755 22.64 -19.57 0.50
CA MET A 755 21.23 -19.27 0.76
C MET A 755 20.41 -20.51 1.09
N SER A 756 20.91 -21.71 0.82
CA SER A 756 20.28 -22.98 1.22
C SER A 756 20.21 -23.10 2.74
N GLU A 757 21.35 -22.97 3.43
CA GLU A 757 21.38 -23.07 4.89
C GLU A 757 20.79 -21.84 5.58
N ALA A 758 20.99 -20.63 5.01
CA ALA A 758 20.32 -19.43 5.49
C ALA A 758 18.78 -19.57 5.42
N ARG A 759 18.23 -20.12 4.33
CA ARG A 759 16.79 -20.38 4.18
C ARG A 759 16.32 -21.48 5.14
N ARG A 760 17.07 -22.58 5.28
CA ARG A 760 16.75 -23.69 6.21
C ARG A 760 16.62 -23.19 7.64
N LEU A 761 17.59 -22.41 8.11
CA LEU A 761 17.57 -21.80 9.44
C LEU A 761 16.38 -20.85 9.60
N PHE A 762 16.16 -19.94 8.65
CA PHE A 762 15.03 -19.01 8.66
C PHE A 762 13.68 -19.73 8.75
N ASP A 763 13.41 -20.69 7.85
CA ASP A 763 12.13 -21.41 7.84
C ASP A 763 11.93 -22.21 9.13
N SER A 764 13.00 -22.81 9.68
CA SER A 764 12.95 -23.62 10.92
C SER A 764 12.65 -22.84 12.19
N SER A 765 12.88 -21.52 12.23
CA SER A 765 12.61 -20.72 13.43
C SER A 765 11.10 -20.60 13.69
N PRO A 766 10.58 -20.95 14.88
CA PRO A 766 9.15 -20.93 15.18
C PRO A 766 8.58 -19.50 15.25
N GLU A 767 9.37 -18.57 15.79
CA GLU A 767 9.09 -17.13 15.74
C GLU A 767 10.03 -16.45 14.74
N LYS A 768 9.52 -15.49 13.97
CA LYS A 768 10.27 -14.78 12.92
C LYS A 768 10.22 -13.27 13.15
N ASN A 769 11.22 -12.74 13.85
CA ASN A 769 11.30 -11.30 14.11
C ASN A 769 11.67 -10.51 12.84
N PHE A 770 11.41 -9.20 12.87
CA PHE A 770 11.72 -8.28 11.77
C PHE A 770 13.21 -8.30 11.33
N VAL A 771 14.13 -8.56 12.28
CA VAL A 771 15.57 -8.57 11.99
C VAL A 771 15.95 -9.78 11.12
N MET A 772 15.38 -10.96 11.38
CA MET A 772 15.57 -12.13 10.52
C MET A 772 14.99 -11.93 9.12
N TRP A 773 13.79 -11.34 9.00
CA TRP A 773 13.20 -10.97 7.70
C TRP A 773 14.13 -10.02 6.92
N THR A 774 14.68 -9.01 7.60
CA THR A 774 15.64 -8.06 7.02
C THR A 774 16.93 -8.76 6.58
N ALA A 775 17.48 -9.65 7.42
CA ALA A 775 18.69 -10.40 7.13
C ALA A 775 18.54 -11.30 5.89
N ILE A 776 17.46 -12.10 5.82
CA ILE A 776 17.26 -13.03 4.70
C ILE A 776 16.97 -12.29 3.39
N ILE A 777 16.12 -11.24 3.41
CA ILE A 777 15.82 -10.42 2.23
C ILE A 777 17.08 -9.73 1.72
N SER A 778 17.87 -9.11 2.61
CA SER A 778 19.12 -8.43 2.23
C SER A 778 20.20 -9.40 1.73
N GLY A 779 20.20 -10.65 2.22
CA GLY A 779 21.05 -11.73 1.70
C GLY A 779 20.73 -12.06 0.24
N TYR A 780 19.46 -12.35 -0.06
CA TYR A 780 19.01 -12.61 -1.44
C TYR A 780 19.31 -11.43 -2.40
N VAL A 781 19.09 -10.19 -1.96
CA VAL A 781 19.40 -9.00 -2.77
C VAL A 781 20.91 -8.84 -3.04
N LYS A 782 21.77 -9.04 -2.03
CA LYS A 782 23.24 -8.97 -2.20
C LYS A 782 23.76 -9.99 -3.22
N LEU A 783 23.14 -11.17 -3.28
CA LEU A 783 23.45 -12.23 -4.25
C LEU A 783 22.69 -12.10 -5.58
N GLN A 784 22.05 -10.95 -5.81
CA GLN A 784 21.26 -10.60 -7.01
C GLN A 784 20.03 -11.50 -7.26
N GLN A 785 19.66 -12.35 -6.29
CA GLN A 785 18.48 -13.24 -6.31
C GLN A 785 17.21 -12.47 -5.92
N CYS A 786 16.91 -11.42 -6.70
CA CYS A 786 15.90 -10.42 -6.37
C CYS A 786 14.46 -10.97 -6.34
N GLU A 787 14.13 -11.98 -7.15
CA GLU A 787 12.80 -12.59 -7.15
C GLU A 787 12.46 -13.27 -5.81
N ASP A 788 13.42 -13.98 -5.21
CA ASP A 788 13.25 -14.62 -3.91
C ASP A 788 13.05 -13.59 -2.79
N ALA A 789 13.73 -12.44 -2.88
CA ALA A 789 13.49 -11.30 -2.00
C ALA A 789 12.06 -10.74 -2.13
N PHE A 790 11.51 -10.64 -3.35
CA PHE A 790 10.10 -10.26 -3.55
C PHE A 790 9.11 -11.34 -3.11
N VAL A 791 9.45 -12.64 -3.24
CA VAL A 791 8.66 -13.75 -2.68
C VAL A 791 8.62 -13.66 -1.16
N LEU A 792 9.76 -13.45 -0.51
CA LEU A 792 9.85 -13.26 0.94
C LEU A 792 9.09 -12.02 1.42
N PHE A 793 9.18 -10.89 0.71
CA PHE A 793 8.39 -9.71 1.05
C PHE A 793 6.88 -9.95 0.94
N ARG A 794 6.43 -10.70 -0.08
CA ARG A 794 5.02 -11.13 -0.18
C ARG A 794 4.62 -12.11 0.93
N GLN A 795 5.54 -12.95 1.42
CA GLN A 795 5.32 -13.81 2.58
C GLN A 795 5.22 -12.99 3.88
N TYR A 796 6.11 -12.02 4.09
CA TYR A 796 6.07 -11.10 5.25
C TYR A 796 4.74 -10.34 5.34
N VAL A 797 4.35 -9.65 4.26
CA VAL A 797 3.10 -8.87 4.16
C VAL A 797 1.83 -9.73 4.26
N ALA A 798 1.93 -11.05 4.06
CA ALA A 798 0.83 -11.99 4.20
C ALA A 798 0.77 -12.70 5.57
N GLN A 799 1.84 -12.63 6.38
CA GLN A 799 1.94 -13.29 7.69
C GLN A 799 1.82 -12.31 8.85
N ASP A 800 2.40 -11.12 8.74
CA ASP A 800 2.38 -10.10 9.79
C ASP A 800 1.47 -8.91 9.44
N ALA A 801 0.65 -8.48 10.41
CA ALA A 801 -0.19 -7.29 10.30
C ALA A 801 0.59 -5.97 10.59
N THR A 802 1.91 -6.00 10.53
CA THR A 802 2.80 -4.89 10.89
C THR A 802 3.36 -4.18 9.66
N VAL A 803 3.64 -2.88 9.79
CA VAL A 803 4.27 -2.09 8.73
C VAL A 803 5.76 -2.52 8.61
N PRO A 804 6.26 -2.89 7.41
CA PRO A 804 7.68 -3.11 7.20
C PRO A 804 8.46 -1.83 7.47
N ASP A 805 9.50 -1.90 8.31
CA ASP A 805 10.41 -0.78 8.49
C ASP A 805 11.21 -0.50 7.21
N SER A 806 11.64 0.76 7.11
CA SER A 806 12.48 1.36 6.09
C SER A 806 13.62 0.48 5.58
N VAL A 807 14.27 -0.33 6.43
CA VAL A 807 15.43 -1.15 6.03
C VAL A 807 15.03 -2.27 5.05
N ILE A 808 13.89 -2.95 5.23
CA ILE A 808 13.40 -3.94 4.26
C ILE A 808 13.07 -3.25 2.92
N LEU A 809 12.42 -2.09 2.99
CA LEU A 809 12.00 -1.34 1.80
C LEU A 809 13.20 -0.78 1.02
N VAL A 810 14.25 -0.31 1.71
CA VAL A 810 15.55 0.06 1.12
C VAL A 810 16.22 -1.13 0.43
N SER A 811 16.26 -2.31 1.06
CA SER A 811 16.80 -3.51 0.41
C SER A 811 16.02 -3.91 -0.84
N LEU A 812 14.69 -3.78 -0.82
CA LEU A 812 13.85 -4.06 -1.99
C LEU A 812 13.94 -2.98 -3.09
N LEU A 813 14.17 -1.72 -2.74
CA LEU A 813 14.54 -0.67 -3.70
C LEU A 813 15.88 -0.98 -4.36
N GLY A 814 16.87 -1.46 -3.61
CA GLY A 814 18.13 -1.98 -4.16
C GLY A 814 17.92 -3.17 -5.11
N ALA A 815 16.97 -4.06 -4.80
CA ALA A 815 16.56 -5.14 -5.72
C ALA A 815 15.99 -4.58 -7.04
N CYS A 816 15.19 -3.50 -6.96
CA CYS A 816 14.67 -2.79 -8.14
C CYS A 816 15.79 -2.12 -8.93
N SER A 817 16.77 -1.50 -8.27
CA SER A 817 17.98 -0.95 -8.90
C SER A 817 18.75 -2.02 -9.68
N ILE A 818 18.99 -3.18 -9.08
CA ILE A 818 19.74 -4.31 -9.68
C ILE A 818 18.99 -4.90 -10.88
N GLN A 819 17.67 -5.07 -10.79
CA GLN A 819 16.86 -5.55 -11.92
C GLN A 819 16.55 -4.46 -12.98
N THR A 820 16.89 -3.18 -12.73
CA THR A 820 16.39 -2.01 -13.50
C THR A 820 14.86 -1.97 -13.60
N SER A 821 14.17 -2.48 -12.57
CA SER A 821 12.74 -2.78 -12.59
C SER A 821 11.92 -1.67 -11.91
N VAL A 822 11.53 -0.66 -12.70
CA VAL A 822 10.82 0.52 -12.16
C VAL A 822 9.42 0.20 -11.61
N ASN A 823 8.81 -0.91 -12.03
CA ASN A 823 7.41 -1.21 -11.69
C ASN A 823 7.25 -1.65 -10.22
N PRO A 824 8.00 -2.64 -9.69
CA PRO A 824 8.10 -2.88 -8.26
C PRO A 824 8.63 -1.67 -7.47
N GLY A 825 9.60 -0.93 -8.03
CA GLY A 825 10.15 0.27 -7.38
C GLY A 825 9.11 1.38 -7.15
N LYS A 826 8.22 1.60 -8.13
CA LYS A 826 7.05 2.49 -8.00
C LYS A 826 6.04 1.96 -6.99
N GLN A 827 5.80 0.65 -6.94
CA GLN A 827 4.91 0.03 -5.95
C GLN A 827 5.46 0.22 -4.52
N ILE A 828 6.76 0.06 -4.30
CA ILE A 828 7.42 0.30 -3.01
C ILE A 828 7.39 1.79 -2.64
N HIS A 829 7.71 2.69 -3.57
CA HIS A 829 7.62 4.13 -3.33
C HIS A 829 6.20 4.57 -2.95
N ALA A 830 5.18 4.10 -3.68
CA ALA A 830 3.78 4.35 -3.35
C ALA A 830 3.36 3.68 -2.02
N TYR A 831 3.89 2.51 -1.69
CA TYR A 831 3.67 1.85 -0.40
C TYR A 831 4.17 2.72 0.75
N MET A 832 5.45 3.17 0.70
CA MET A 832 6.09 3.99 1.73
C MET A 832 5.31 5.27 2.02
N LEU A 833 4.90 5.98 0.96
CA LEU A 833 4.06 7.18 1.05
C LEU A 833 2.70 6.88 1.67
N ARG A 834 2.01 5.82 1.22
CA ARG A 834 0.68 5.41 1.72
C ARG A 834 0.71 4.97 3.19
N THR A 835 1.80 4.37 3.66
CA THR A 835 1.95 3.95 5.07
C THR A 835 2.56 5.03 5.96
N GLY A 836 2.82 6.23 5.45
CA GLY A 836 3.39 7.33 6.23
C GLY A 836 4.79 7.05 6.78
N ILE A 837 5.56 6.15 6.14
CA ILE A 837 6.92 5.84 6.58
C ILE A 837 7.79 7.07 6.33
N THR A 838 8.44 7.55 7.38
CA THR A 838 9.34 8.71 7.30
C THR A 838 10.50 8.39 6.37
N MET A 839 10.60 9.15 5.27
CA MET A 839 11.67 9.04 4.29
C MET A 839 12.98 9.57 4.90
N ASN A 840 13.68 8.73 5.66
CA ASN A 840 15.01 9.02 6.18
C ASN A 840 16.05 9.13 5.05
N GLU A 841 17.26 9.61 5.35
CA GLU A 841 18.33 9.85 4.36
C GLU A 841 18.58 8.61 3.50
N LYS A 842 18.67 7.43 4.12
CA LYS A 842 18.89 6.14 3.44
C LYS A 842 17.74 5.76 2.50
N ALA A 843 16.49 6.03 2.89
CA ALA A 843 15.31 5.82 2.05
C ALA A 843 15.30 6.77 0.83
N ASN A 844 15.64 8.05 1.02
CA ASN A 844 15.72 9.01 -0.09
C ASN A 844 16.82 8.63 -1.08
N SER A 845 18.02 8.34 -0.60
CA SER A 845 19.16 7.92 -1.44
C SER A 845 18.85 6.62 -2.20
N ALA A 846 18.21 5.62 -1.56
CA ALA A 846 17.77 4.39 -2.22
C ALA A 846 16.67 4.61 -3.28
N LEU A 847 15.75 5.56 -3.06
CA LEU A 847 14.74 5.94 -4.06
C LEU A 847 15.39 6.62 -5.27
N ILE A 848 16.32 7.56 -5.05
CA ILE A 848 17.03 8.27 -6.12
C ILE A 848 17.91 7.30 -6.92
N ASP A 849 18.60 6.38 -6.26
CA ASP A 849 19.36 5.30 -6.90
C ASP A 849 18.48 4.38 -7.77
N MET A 850 17.32 3.98 -7.25
CA MET A 850 16.38 3.14 -7.97
C MET A 850 15.80 3.85 -9.19
N TYR A 851 15.33 5.10 -9.05
CA TYR A 851 14.80 5.84 -10.19
C TYR A 851 15.87 6.19 -11.23
N SER A 852 17.10 6.49 -10.82
CA SER A 852 18.20 6.78 -11.76
C SER A 852 18.62 5.53 -12.53
N LYS A 853 18.89 4.39 -11.86
CA LYS A 853 19.27 3.13 -12.54
C LYS A 853 18.13 2.55 -13.39
N CYS A 854 16.89 2.84 -13.06
CA CYS A 854 15.73 2.50 -13.92
C CYS A 854 15.52 3.46 -15.10
N GLY A 855 16.40 4.46 -15.33
CA GLY A 855 16.32 5.38 -16.47
C GLY A 855 15.47 6.63 -16.26
N PHE A 856 14.93 6.87 -15.07
CA PHE A 856 14.07 8.01 -14.73
C PHE A 856 14.87 9.14 -14.06
N ILE A 857 16.01 9.50 -14.66
CA ILE A 857 16.97 10.51 -14.17
C ILE A 857 16.32 11.87 -13.82
N LEU A 858 15.44 12.39 -14.69
CA LEU A 858 14.69 13.64 -14.44
C LEU A 858 13.73 13.54 -13.24
N TYR A 859 13.31 12.33 -12.83
CA TYR A 859 12.51 12.12 -11.63
C TYR A 859 13.40 11.98 -10.39
N ALA A 860 14.55 11.31 -10.51
CA ALA A 860 15.58 11.27 -9.47
C ALA A 860 16.07 12.68 -9.09
N GLN A 861 16.36 13.55 -10.07
CA GLN A 861 16.68 14.97 -9.84
C GLN A 861 15.56 15.73 -9.11
N ARG A 862 14.28 15.46 -9.41
CA ARG A 862 13.13 16.08 -8.73
C ARG A 862 12.94 15.60 -7.29
N LEU A 863 13.31 14.36 -6.99
CA LEU A 863 13.37 13.85 -5.61
C LEU A 863 14.54 14.49 -4.86
N PHE A 864 15.75 14.46 -5.43
CA PHE A 864 16.95 15.09 -4.87
C PHE A 864 16.72 16.56 -4.49
N ARG A 865 16.18 17.38 -5.40
CA ARG A 865 15.88 18.80 -5.16
C ARG A 865 14.76 19.03 -4.12
N ARG A 866 13.97 18.01 -3.76
CA ARG A 866 12.92 18.06 -2.73
C ARG A 866 13.39 17.63 -1.33
N VAL A 867 14.55 16.99 -1.21
CA VAL A 867 15.11 16.63 0.11
C VAL A 867 15.68 17.88 0.79
N SER A 868 15.24 18.11 2.04
CA SER A 868 15.56 19.30 2.84
C SER A 868 16.95 19.31 3.47
N THR A 869 17.51 18.12 3.72
CA THR A 869 18.82 17.91 4.35
C THR A 869 19.56 16.86 3.54
N ARG A 870 20.66 17.26 2.89
CA ARG A 870 21.41 16.41 1.97
C ARG A 870 22.78 16.09 2.57
N ASP A 871 23.17 14.83 2.48
CA ASP A 871 24.44 14.30 2.95
C ASP A 871 25.38 13.97 1.78
N THR A 872 26.64 13.64 2.06
CA THR A 872 27.59 13.18 1.02
C THR A 872 27.04 11.98 0.23
N ILE A 873 26.24 11.09 0.85
CA ILE A 873 25.68 9.92 0.19
C ILE A 873 24.67 10.30 -0.90
N ILE A 874 23.73 11.21 -0.63
CA ILE A 874 22.71 11.61 -1.62
C ILE A 874 23.31 12.42 -2.78
N TYR A 875 24.37 13.20 -2.52
CA TYR A 875 25.18 13.84 -3.58
C TYR A 875 25.91 12.78 -4.42
N ASN A 876 26.62 11.82 -3.81
CA ASN A 876 27.31 10.74 -4.52
C ASN A 876 26.39 9.93 -5.44
N VAL A 877 25.19 9.57 -4.97
CA VAL A 877 24.18 8.88 -5.79
C VAL A 877 23.74 9.75 -6.98
N MET A 878 23.57 11.06 -6.79
CA MET A 878 23.13 11.97 -7.85
C MET A 878 24.24 12.29 -8.87
N ILE A 879 25.49 12.46 -8.43
CA ILE A 879 26.67 12.65 -9.30
C ILE A 879 26.90 11.38 -10.14
N ALA A 880 26.88 10.20 -9.53
CA ALA A 880 27.01 8.92 -10.24
C ALA A 880 25.84 8.68 -11.21
N ALA A 881 24.63 9.10 -10.86
CA ALA A 881 23.48 9.06 -11.75
C ALA A 881 23.67 9.96 -12.98
N CYS A 882 24.10 11.22 -12.80
CA CYS A 882 24.41 12.11 -13.93
C CYS A 882 25.54 11.54 -14.82
N ALA A 883 26.60 10.99 -14.22
CA ALA A 883 27.70 10.33 -14.93
C ALA A 883 27.23 9.16 -15.82
N HIS A 884 26.30 8.34 -15.33
CA HIS A 884 25.80 7.18 -16.09
C HIS A 884 24.80 7.53 -17.20
N HIS A 885 24.18 8.72 -17.16
CA HIS A 885 23.18 9.16 -18.14
C HIS A 885 23.70 10.17 -19.17
N GLY A 886 24.98 10.54 -19.13
CA GLY A 886 25.57 11.52 -20.04
C GLY A 886 25.20 12.97 -19.70
N TYR A 887 25.27 13.30 -18.40
CA TYR A 887 25.11 14.66 -17.87
C TYR A 887 26.35 15.07 -17.07
N GLU A 888 27.53 14.91 -17.66
CA GLU A 888 28.84 15.23 -17.06
C GLU A 888 28.92 16.66 -16.49
N ASP A 889 28.36 17.67 -17.16
CA ASP A 889 28.34 19.06 -16.67
C ASP A 889 27.51 19.22 -15.38
N GLU A 890 26.33 18.58 -15.29
CA GLU A 890 25.49 18.58 -14.08
C GLU A 890 26.17 17.74 -12.97
N ALA A 891 26.93 16.69 -13.31
CA ALA A 891 27.70 15.92 -12.34
C ALA A 891 28.81 16.76 -11.68
N ILE A 892 29.51 17.60 -12.46
CA ILE A 892 30.51 18.55 -11.97
C ILE A 892 29.85 19.65 -11.14
N HIS A 893 28.77 20.27 -11.63
CA HIS A 893 28.04 21.30 -10.88
C HIS A 893 27.51 20.78 -9.53
N LEU A 894 27.03 19.54 -9.46
CA LEU A 894 26.58 18.92 -8.20
C LEU A 894 27.71 18.72 -7.19
N PHE A 895 28.93 18.46 -7.65
CA PHE A 895 30.12 18.43 -6.78
C PHE A 895 30.50 19.83 -6.30
N GLU A 896 30.46 20.84 -7.16
CA GLU A 896 30.68 22.24 -6.77
C GLU A 896 29.62 22.73 -5.76
N GLU A 897 28.35 22.34 -5.94
CA GLU A 897 27.26 22.60 -4.98
C GLU A 897 27.52 21.93 -3.62
N MET A 898 28.02 20.69 -3.62
CA MET A 898 28.37 19.93 -2.42
C MET A 898 29.49 20.62 -1.61
N ILE A 899 30.58 21.01 -2.29
CA ILE A 899 31.68 21.79 -1.67
C ILE A 899 31.16 23.14 -1.16
N GLY A 900 30.31 23.83 -1.94
CA GLY A 900 29.70 25.10 -1.55
C GLY A 900 28.79 25.04 -0.32
N GLN A 901 28.27 23.84 0.02
CA GLN A 901 27.52 23.58 1.25
C GLN A 901 28.40 23.13 2.44
N GLY A 902 29.72 23.05 2.25
CA GLY A 902 30.68 22.65 3.29
C GLY A 902 30.75 21.14 3.55
N LEU A 903 30.15 20.33 2.68
CA LEU A 903 30.24 18.86 2.77
C LEU A 903 31.61 18.38 2.27
N GLN A 904 32.22 17.45 3.01
CA GLN A 904 33.51 16.87 2.63
C GLN A 904 33.31 15.72 1.62
N PRO A 905 34.08 15.68 0.52
CA PRO A 905 34.16 14.53 -0.37
C PRO A 905 34.70 13.27 0.31
N ASP A 906 34.36 12.13 -0.28
CA ASP A 906 34.94 10.82 0.00
C ASP A 906 35.43 10.16 -1.30
N GLY A 907 36.05 8.97 -1.21
CA GLY A 907 36.49 8.23 -2.40
C GLY A 907 35.33 7.89 -3.36
N VAL A 908 34.11 7.69 -2.84
CA VAL A 908 32.93 7.41 -3.68
C VAL A 908 32.55 8.64 -4.52
N THR A 909 32.75 9.85 -3.98
CA THR A 909 32.61 11.13 -4.70
C THR A 909 33.55 11.17 -5.90
N PHE A 910 34.83 10.81 -5.69
CA PHE A 910 35.82 10.81 -6.76
C PHE A 910 35.63 9.68 -7.77
N ILE A 911 35.17 8.48 -7.37
CA ILE A 911 34.76 7.44 -8.31
C ILE A 911 33.59 7.92 -9.19
N ALA A 912 32.62 8.66 -8.63
CA ALA A 912 31.51 9.23 -9.38
C ALA A 912 31.97 10.30 -10.39
N LEU A 913 32.86 11.21 -9.99
CA LEU A 913 33.47 12.22 -10.88
C LEU A 913 34.33 11.60 -11.99
N LEU A 914 35.19 10.64 -11.67
CA LEU A 914 36.03 9.94 -12.65
C LEU A 914 35.18 9.10 -13.61
N SER A 915 34.05 8.55 -13.14
CA SER A 915 33.04 7.94 -14.00
C SER A 915 32.42 8.95 -14.98
N ALA A 916 32.09 10.17 -14.54
CA ALA A 916 31.60 11.25 -15.41
C ALA A 916 32.65 11.65 -16.46
N CYS A 917 33.89 11.92 -16.02
CA CYS A 917 34.99 12.26 -16.93
C CYS A 917 35.22 11.15 -17.97
N ARG A 918 35.18 9.88 -17.54
CA ARG A 918 35.24 8.71 -18.44
C ARG A 918 34.11 8.67 -19.47
N HIS A 919 32.88 9.02 -19.08
CA HIS A 919 31.72 8.97 -19.97
C HIS A 919 31.73 10.12 -20.99
N GLY A 920 32.13 11.33 -20.59
CA GLY A 920 32.31 12.49 -21.50
C GLY A 920 33.66 12.54 -22.23
N GLY A 921 34.62 11.67 -21.91
CA GLY A 921 35.97 11.67 -22.51
C GLY A 921 36.89 12.79 -22.01
N LEU A 922 36.58 13.39 -20.86
CA LEU A 922 37.24 14.58 -20.30
C LEU A 922 38.57 14.22 -19.60
N VAL A 923 39.59 13.88 -20.39
CA VAL A 923 40.90 13.40 -19.88
C VAL A 923 41.56 14.38 -18.91
N GLU A 924 41.65 15.66 -19.27
CA GLU A 924 42.33 16.68 -18.45
C GLU A 924 41.58 16.94 -17.13
N ALA A 925 40.24 16.92 -17.15
CA ALA A 925 39.43 17.03 -15.94
C ALA A 925 39.63 15.81 -15.03
N GLY A 926 39.64 14.59 -15.59
CA GLY A 926 39.92 13.36 -14.84
C GLY A 926 41.32 13.35 -14.21
N GLU A 927 42.34 13.76 -14.96
CA GLU A 927 43.71 13.93 -14.44
C GLU A 927 43.75 14.95 -13.27
N ASN A 928 43.07 16.09 -13.40
CA ASN A 928 43.00 17.10 -12.34
C ASN A 928 42.24 16.61 -11.10
N TYR A 929 41.07 15.98 -11.25
CA TYR A 929 40.31 15.47 -10.10
C TYR A 929 41.07 14.36 -9.36
N PHE A 930 41.69 13.42 -10.08
CA PHE A 930 42.52 12.35 -9.49
C PHE A 930 43.68 12.92 -8.66
N LEU A 931 44.31 14.01 -9.11
CA LEU A 931 45.35 14.70 -8.34
C LEU A 931 44.79 15.47 -7.13
N SER A 932 43.67 16.18 -7.29
CA SER A 932 43.05 16.97 -6.20
C SER A 932 42.60 16.10 -5.02
N MET A 933 42.12 14.88 -5.29
CA MET A 933 41.70 13.91 -4.28
C MET A 933 42.78 13.70 -3.20
N THR A 934 44.03 13.47 -3.60
CA THR A 934 45.15 13.27 -2.67
C THR A 934 45.81 14.56 -2.24
N LYS A 935 45.90 15.58 -3.11
CA LYS A 935 46.62 16.83 -2.83
C LYS A 935 45.82 17.80 -1.95
N ASP A 936 44.54 17.95 -2.22
CA ASP A 936 43.69 19.02 -1.67
C ASP A 936 42.67 18.47 -0.66
N TYR A 937 42.30 17.18 -0.74
CA TYR A 937 41.40 16.50 0.20
C TYR A 937 42.07 15.38 1.03
N ALA A 938 43.36 15.10 0.82
CA ALA A 938 44.13 14.06 1.52
C ALA A 938 43.59 12.61 1.41
N ILE A 939 42.75 12.30 0.42
CA ILE A 939 42.18 10.98 0.18
C ILE A 939 43.16 10.11 -0.63
N PRO A 940 43.51 8.90 -0.17
CA PRO A 940 44.39 7.99 -0.91
C PRO A 940 43.63 7.30 -2.07
N PRO A 941 44.24 7.09 -3.25
CA PRO A 941 43.55 6.42 -4.36
C PRO A 941 43.40 4.91 -4.13
N GLU A 942 42.17 4.42 -4.18
CA GLU A 942 41.84 2.98 -4.16
C GLU A 942 41.78 2.37 -5.58
N ILE A 943 41.76 1.04 -5.68
CA ILE A 943 41.76 0.25 -6.93
C ILE A 943 40.75 0.76 -7.97
N ASP A 944 39.52 1.06 -7.56
CA ASP A 944 38.47 1.52 -8.48
C ASP A 944 38.76 2.90 -9.10
N HIS A 945 39.52 3.77 -8.43
CA HIS A 945 39.96 5.06 -8.98
C HIS A 945 40.99 4.82 -10.11
N TYR A 946 41.95 3.93 -9.90
CA TYR A 946 42.92 3.52 -10.92
C TYR A 946 42.22 2.86 -12.11
N ALA A 947 41.24 1.99 -11.87
CA ALA A 947 40.44 1.36 -12.92
C ALA A 947 39.63 2.37 -13.75
N CYS A 948 39.05 3.40 -13.11
CA CYS A 948 38.36 4.47 -13.82
C CYS A 948 39.30 5.30 -14.71
N MET A 949 40.50 5.63 -14.24
CA MET A 949 41.52 6.34 -15.04
C MET A 949 41.98 5.51 -16.26
N VAL A 950 42.16 4.20 -16.09
CA VAL A 950 42.54 3.30 -17.20
C VAL A 950 41.41 3.16 -18.24
N ASP A 951 40.14 3.09 -17.82
CA ASP A 951 38.98 3.09 -18.72
C ASP A 951 38.81 4.44 -19.44
N LEU A 952 39.07 5.57 -18.77
CA LEU A 952 39.09 6.94 -19.35
C LEU A 952 40.15 7.09 -20.45
N TYR A 953 41.42 6.75 -20.17
CA TYR A 953 42.48 6.77 -21.19
C TYR A 953 42.18 5.81 -22.35
N GLY A 954 41.60 4.65 -22.03
CA GLY A 954 41.17 3.66 -23.00
C GLY A 954 40.14 4.19 -23.99
N ARG A 955 39.03 4.76 -23.50
CA ARG A 955 37.96 5.33 -24.34
C ARG A 955 38.42 6.52 -25.16
N SER A 956 39.34 7.31 -24.62
CA SER A 956 39.92 8.48 -25.28
C SER A 956 41.02 8.12 -26.29
N ASN A 957 41.23 6.82 -26.57
CA ASN A 957 42.25 6.28 -27.47
C ASN A 957 43.69 6.75 -27.15
N GLN A 958 44.02 6.82 -25.85
CA GLN A 958 45.35 7.17 -25.33
C GLN A 958 45.96 5.97 -24.59
N LEU A 959 46.11 4.83 -25.28
CA LEU A 959 46.60 3.57 -24.67
C LEU A 959 48.02 3.71 -24.12
N GLU A 960 48.84 4.54 -24.74
CA GLU A 960 50.22 4.81 -24.34
C GLU A 960 50.26 5.53 -22.97
N LYS A 961 49.31 6.47 -22.72
CA LYS A 961 49.09 7.02 -21.37
C LYS A 961 48.60 5.94 -20.40
N ALA A 962 47.67 5.07 -20.82
CA ALA A 962 47.13 4.02 -19.95
C ALA A 962 48.23 3.06 -19.46
N VAL A 963 49.14 2.64 -20.35
CA VAL A 963 50.32 1.82 -19.99
C VAL A 963 51.26 2.59 -19.06
N ALA A 964 51.66 3.81 -19.44
CA ALA A 964 52.58 4.64 -18.65
C ALA A 964 51.99 5.11 -17.29
N PHE A 965 50.67 5.02 -17.11
CA PHE A 965 49.97 5.20 -15.84
C PHE A 965 50.00 3.91 -15.02
N MET A 966 49.66 2.76 -15.63
CA MET A 966 49.71 1.44 -14.98
C MET A 966 51.12 1.06 -14.49
N GLU A 967 52.18 1.48 -15.18
CA GLU A 967 53.58 1.30 -14.76
C GLU A 967 53.99 2.18 -13.56
N LYS A 968 53.22 3.21 -13.23
CA LYS A 968 53.48 4.16 -12.13
C LYS A 968 52.59 3.95 -10.91
N MET A 969 51.69 2.95 -10.94
CA MET A 969 50.81 2.66 -9.80
C MET A 969 51.63 2.10 -8.63
N PRO A 970 51.35 2.52 -7.37
CA PRO A 970 52.00 1.99 -6.18
C PRO A 970 51.47 0.60 -5.77
N VAL A 971 50.51 0.06 -6.52
CA VAL A 971 49.83 -1.21 -6.29
C VAL A 971 49.88 -2.05 -7.57
N GLU A 972 50.01 -3.38 -7.44
CA GLU A 972 49.99 -4.26 -8.59
C GLU A 972 48.61 -4.23 -9.30
N PRO A 973 48.56 -4.31 -10.65
CA PRO A 973 47.29 -4.27 -11.37
C PRO A 973 46.40 -5.47 -11.02
N ASP A 974 45.31 -5.20 -10.30
CA ASP A 974 44.32 -6.21 -9.96
C ASP A 974 43.50 -6.64 -11.20
N SER A 975 42.64 -7.63 -11.00
CA SER A 975 41.66 -8.09 -11.99
C SER A 975 40.67 -7.06 -12.53
N ILE A 976 40.27 -6.04 -11.76
CA ILE A 976 39.35 -4.97 -12.18
C ILE A 976 40.11 -4.01 -13.10
N ILE A 977 41.31 -3.58 -12.71
CA ILE A 977 42.19 -2.73 -13.54
C ILE A 977 42.57 -3.45 -14.84
N LEU A 978 42.94 -4.73 -14.79
CA LEU A 978 43.22 -5.54 -15.99
C LEU A 978 41.98 -5.75 -16.87
N SER A 979 40.78 -5.90 -16.28
CA SER A 979 39.51 -5.93 -17.04
C SER A 979 39.25 -4.59 -17.74
N ALA A 980 39.48 -3.45 -17.09
CA ALA A 980 39.37 -2.13 -17.71
C ALA A 980 40.37 -1.99 -18.88
N PHE A 981 41.64 -2.35 -18.68
CA PHE A 981 42.67 -2.29 -19.71
C PHE A 981 42.41 -3.23 -20.90
N LEU A 982 41.90 -4.44 -20.67
CA LEU A 982 41.50 -5.35 -21.75
C LEU A 982 40.32 -4.80 -22.54
N ASN A 983 39.36 -4.10 -21.90
CA ASN A 983 38.28 -3.42 -22.61
C ASN A 983 38.77 -2.20 -23.42
N ALA A 984 39.76 -1.46 -22.92
CA ALA A 984 40.44 -0.40 -23.66
C ALA A 984 41.14 -0.94 -24.91
N CYS A 985 41.95 -2.00 -24.77
CA CYS A 985 42.61 -2.67 -25.89
C CYS A 985 41.60 -3.26 -26.89
N ARG A 986 40.44 -3.73 -26.42
CA ARG A 986 39.32 -4.20 -27.25
C ARG A 986 38.72 -3.09 -28.11
N ALA A 987 38.47 -1.92 -27.53
CA ALA A 987 37.90 -0.76 -28.23
C ALA A 987 38.83 -0.27 -29.35
N ASN A 988 40.11 -0.10 -29.02
CA ASN A 988 41.12 0.46 -29.92
C ASN A 988 41.83 -0.61 -30.77
N ARG A 989 41.37 -1.87 -30.70
CA ARG A 989 41.86 -3.04 -31.46
C ARG A 989 43.36 -3.37 -31.31
N ASN A 990 43.99 -2.96 -30.22
CA ASN A 990 45.42 -3.19 -29.98
C ASN A 990 45.66 -4.60 -29.40
N LEU A 991 46.13 -5.52 -30.26
CA LEU A 991 46.36 -6.94 -29.91
C LEU A 991 47.68 -7.20 -29.18
N GLU A 992 48.68 -6.32 -29.31
CA GLU A 992 49.98 -6.49 -28.66
C GLU A 992 49.85 -6.22 -27.16
N LEU A 993 49.27 -5.08 -26.79
CA LEU A 993 49.03 -4.71 -25.39
C LEU A 993 48.05 -5.68 -24.69
N ALA A 994 47.04 -6.19 -25.42
CA ALA A 994 46.16 -7.22 -24.89
C ALA A 994 46.89 -8.53 -24.52
N ARG A 995 47.93 -8.91 -25.28
CA ARG A 995 48.76 -10.10 -25.00
C ARG A 995 49.75 -9.86 -23.85
N MET A 996 50.20 -8.61 -23.66
CA MET A 996 50.96 -8.23 -22.47
C MET A 996 50.13 -8.35 -21.20
N ALA A 997 48.84 -8.00 -21.26
CA ALA A 997 47.88 -8.16 -20.17
C ALA A 997 47.45 -9.62 -19.94
N GLU A 998 47.45 -10.49 -20.97
CA GLU A 998 47.13 -11.92 -20.83
C GLU A 998 47.99 -12.60 -19.76
N ASN A 999 49.31 -12.42 -19.78
CA ASN A 999 50.22 -13.12 -18.86
C ASN A 999 49.88 -12.80 -17.39
N LYS A 1000 49.76 -11.51 -17.04
CA LYS A 1000 49.38 -11.06 -15.69
C LYS A 1000 47.97 -11.54 -15.29
N LEU A 1001 47.03 -11.59 -16.23
CA LEU A 1001 45.67 -12.10 -15.99
C LEU A 1001 45.65 -13.61 -15.69
N LEU A 1002 46.60 -14.38 -16.23
CA LEU A 1002 46.72 -15.83 -16.01
C LEU A 1002 47.47 -16.19 -14.73
N GLU A 1003 48.39 -15.32 -14.29
CA GLU A 1003 49.09 -15.42 -13.00
C GLU A 1003 48.15 -15.13 -11.81
N LEU A 1004 47.17 -14.23 -11.98
CA LEU A 1004 46.15 -13.91 -10.99
C LEU A 1004 45.04 -14.99 -10.91
N GLU A 1005 45.34 -16.09 -10.23
CA GLU A 1005 44.38 -17.18 -9.97
C GLU A 1005 43.09 -16.67 -9.30
N GLY A 1006 41.95 -16.81 -9.98
CA GLY A 1006 40.66 -16.43 -9.43
C GLY A 1006 39.46 -16.93 -10.24
N ASP A 1007 38.38 -17.24 -9.52
CA ASP A 1007 37.22 -18.03 -9.98
C ASP A 1007 36.19 -17.24 -10.83
N ASN A 1008 36.66 -16.34 -11.69
CA ASN A 1008 35.78 -15.41 -12.43
C ASN A 1008 35.90 -15.56 -13.95
N GLY A 1009 34.92 -16.25 -14.55
CA GLY A 1009 34.89 -16.60 -15.97
C GLY A 1009 34.71 -15.42 -16.92
N GLY A 1010 34.27 -14.26 -16.43
CA GLY A 1010 34.18 -13.04 -17.23
C GLY A 1010 35.53 -12.59 -17.79
N ARG A 1011 36.61 -12.80 -17.02
CA ARG A 1011 37.99 -12.42 -17.37
C ARG A 1011 38.48 -13.16 -18.63
N TYR A 1012 38.34 -14.49 -18.64
CA TYR A 1012 38.67 -15.34 -19.79
C TYR A 1012 37.80 -15.01 -21.01
N PHE A 1013 36.51 -14.70 -20.80
CA PHE A 1013 35.60 -14.32 -21.89
C PHE A 1013 35.95 -12.96 -22.52
N GLN A 1014 36.34 -11.96 -21.72
CA GLN A 1014 36.82 -10.67 -22.23
C GLN A 1014 38.06 -10.84 -23.11
N LEU A 1015 39.06 -11.58 -22.63
CA LEU A 1015 40.29 -11.87 -23.38
C LEU A 1015 39.99 -12.65 -24.68
N ALA A 1016 39.12 -13.67 -24.61
CA ALA A 1016 38.64 -14.40 -25.77
C ALA A 1016 37.91 -13.49 -26.79
N SER A 1017 37.15 -12.50 -26.31
CA SER A 1017 36.50 -11.50 -27.17
C SER A 1017 37.49 -10.56 -27.86
N VAL A 1018 38.64 -10.25 -27.25
CA VAL A 1018 39.70 -9.45 -27.90
C VAL A 1018 40.32 -10.23 -29.06
N TYR A 1019 40.69 -11.50 -28.83
CA TYR A 1019 41.25 -12.34 -29.90
C TYR A 1019 40.26 -12.61 -31.03
N ALA A 1020 38.96 -12.78 -30.73
CA ALA A 1020 37.91 -12.89 -31.75
C ALA A 1020 37.79 -11.62 -32.62
N LEU A 1021 37.79 -10.42 -32.00
CA LEU A 1021 37.76 -9.14 -32.72
C LEU A 1021 39.05 -8.90 -33.52
N GLY A 1022 40.18 -9.46 -33.09
CA GLY A 1022 41.44 -9.50 -33.83
C GLY A 1022 41.57 -10.63 -34.86
N GLY A 1023 40.54 -11.45 -35.07
CA GLY A 1023 40.57 -12.59 -36.01
C GLY A 1023 41.49 -13.76 -35.62
N LYS A 1024 42.08 -13.76 -34.41
CA LYS A 1024 42.98 -14.81 -33.91
C LYS A 1024 42.18 -15.94 -33.23
N TRP A 1025 41.44 -16.70 -34.05
CA TRP A 1025 40.53 -17.74 -33.58
C TRP A 1025 41.20 -18.87 -32.78
N ASP A 1026 42.45 -19.23 -33.10
CA ASP A 1026 43.19 -20.27 -32.38
C ASP A 1026 43.55 -19.86 -30.94
N GLU A 1027 43.90 -18.59 -30.75
CA GLU A 1027 44.19 -18.00 -29.43
C GLU A 1027 42.92 -17.88 -28.59
N MET A 1028 41.81 -17.44 -29.19
CA MET A 1028 40.48 -17.50 -28.59
C MET A 1028 40.12 -18.94 -28.16
N GLY A 1029 40.41 -19.92 -29.01
CA GLY A 1029 40.25 -21.35 -28.73
C GLY A 1029 41.21 -21.90 -27.66
N ARG A 1030 42.38 -21.29 -27.44
CA ARG A 1030 43.28 -21.60 -26.31
C ARG A 1030 42.69 -21.09 -25.00
N VAL A 1031 42.40 -19.79 -24.91
CA VAL A 1031 41.84 -19.13 -23.70
C VAL A 1031 40.54 -19.81 -23.25
N MET A 1032 39.64 -20.12 -24.19
CA MET A 1032 38.37 -20.80 -23.90
C MET A 1032 38.51 -22.29 -23.48
N ARG A 1033 39.66 -22.92 -23.73
CA ARG A 1033 39.99 -24.26 -23.19
C ARG A 1033 40.56 -24.15 -21.78
N THR A 1034 41.48 -23.21 -21.53
CA THR A 1034 42.00 -22.94 -20.18
C THR A 1034 40.86 -22.64 -19.19
N MET A 1035 39.88 -21.83 -19.61
CA MET A 1035 38.68 -21.52 -18.83
C MET A 1035 37.83 -22.76 -18.48
N ARG A 1036 37.83 -23.81 -19.30
CA ARG A 1036 37.10 -25.07 -19.03
C ARG A 1036 37.87 -26.06 -18.15
N GLY A 1037 39.18 -25.85 -17.97
CA GLY A 1037 40.04 -26.69 -17.13
C GLY A 1037 40.04 -26.29 -15.65
N LYS A 1038 39.46 -25.13 -15.31
CA LYS A 1038 39.17 -24.67 -13.94
C LYS A 1038 37.64 -24.68 -13.76
N GLU A 1039 37.11 -24.96 -12.57
CA GLU A 1039 35.66 -25.20 -12.31
C GLU A 1039 34.78 -23.93 -12.32
N VAL A 1040 35.09 -22.99 -13.20
CA VAL A 1040 34.63 -21.60 -13.13
C VAL A 1040 33.14 -21.48 -13.48
N LYS A 1041 32.32 -21.08 -12.49
CA LYS A 1041 30.87 -20.93 -12.63
C LYS A 1041 30.52 -19.81 -13.63
N LYS A 1042 30.03 -20.19 -14.81
CA LYS A 1042 29.55 -19.25 -15.83
C LYS A 1042 28.18 -18.65 -15.44
N LEU A 1043 28.20 -17.56 -14.67
CA LEU A 1043 27.04 -16.67 -14.54
C LEU A 1043 26.63 -16.15 -15.92
N ALA A 1044 25.35 -16.33 -16.28
CA ALA A 1044 24.80 -15.88 -17.55
C ALA A 1044 24.37 -14.41 -17.44
N GLY A 1045 24.90 -13.54 -18.29
CA GLY A 1045 24.43 -12.17 -18.41
C GLY A 1045 22.98 -12.14 -18.92
N CYS A 1046 22.06 -11.68 -18.07
CA CYS A 1046 20.64 -11.58 -18.38
C CYS A 1046 20.26 -10.12 -18.66
N SER A 1047 19.60 -9.87 -19.79
CA SER A 1047 18.95 -8.59 -20.08
C SER A 1047 17.43 -8.74 -19.94
N TRP A 1048 16.83 -7.91 -19.10
CA TRP A 1048 15.39 -7.97 -18.80
C TRP A 1048 14.62 -7.14 -19.83
N VAL A 1049 13.62 -7.74 -20.47
CA VAL A 1049 12.69 -7.04 -21.39
C VAL A 1049 11.26 -7.42 -20.99
N GLN A 1050 10.53 -6.49 -20.39
CA GLN A 1050 9.17 -6.73 -19.90
C GLN A 1050 8.15 -6.58 -21.03
N VAL A 1051 7.60 -7.70 -21.52
CA VAL A 1051 6.51 -7.73 -22.52
C VAL A 1051 5.23 -8.25 -21.88
N GLY A 1052 4.43 -7.33 -21.35
CA GLY A 1052 3.13 -7.62 -20.72
C GLY A 1052 3.21 -8.26 -19.33
N LEU A 1053 2.11 -8.90 -18.92
CA LEU A 1053 1.85 -9.34 -17.54
C LEU A 1053 2.52 -10.69 -17.16
N ARG A 1054 3.61 -11.06 -17.82
CA ARG A 1054 4.46 -12.22 -17.47
C ARG A 1054 5.93 -11.90 -17.65
N LEU A 1055 6.71 -12.09 -16.58
CA LEU A 1055 8.16 -12.19 -16.66
C LEU A 1055 8.54 -13.45 -17.44
N LEU A 1056 9.21 -13.30 -18.57
CA LEU A 1056 9.86 -14.39 -19.30
C LEU A 1056 11.37 -14.31 -19.08
N LEU A 1057 11.90 -15.26 -18.30
CA LEU A 1057 13.33 -15.51 -18.20
C LEU A 1057 13.86 -15.92 -19.58
N CYS A 1058 14.79 -15.13 -20.12
CA CYS A 1058 15.44 -15.37 -21.41
C CYS A 1058 16.96 -15.63 -21.22
N PRO A 1059 17.38 -16.88 -20.98
CA PRO A 1059 18.80 -17.24 -21.01
C PRO A 1059 19.35 -17.10 -22.43
N LEU A 1060 20.19 -16.09 -22.65
CA LEU A 1060 20.96 -15.90 -23.88
C LEU A 1060 22.07 -16.97 -23.99
N GLY A 1061 21.68 -18.20 -24.34
CA GLY A 1061 22.62 -19.33 -24.45
C GLY A 1061 22.16 -20.54 -25.25
N SER A 1062 20.88 -20.93 -25.18
CA SER A 1062 20.43 -22.24 -25.70
C SER A 1062 19.17 -22.23 -26.57
N ASN A 1063 18.34 -21.19 -26.50
CA ASN A 1063 16.98 -21.25 -27.06
C ASN A 1063 16.82 -20.78 -28.53
N VAL A 1064 17.89 -20.33 -29.20
CA VAL A 1064 17.82 -20.03 -30.65
C VAL A 1064 17.62 -21.32 -31.46
N VAL A 1065 18.38 -22.37 -31.15
CA VAL A 1065 18.28 -23.67 -31.84
C VAL A 1065 16.92 -24.30 -31.56
N VAL A 1066 16.47 -24.34 -30.31
CA VAL A 1066 15.18 -24.95 -29.93
C VAL A 1066 13.99 -24.17 -30.49
N ARG A 1067 13.96 -22.83 -30.40
CA ARG A 1067 12.88 -22.02 -31.00
C ARG A 1067 12.85 -22.16 -32.53
N THR A 1068 14.01 -22.17 -33.19
CA THR A 1068 14.10 -22.39 -34.65
C THR A 1068 13.66 -23.81 -35.04
N ALA A 1069 14.03 -24.82 -34.25
CA ALA A 1069 13.62 -26.21 -34.46
C ALA A 1069 12.12 -26.41 -34.26
N CYS A 1070 11.53 -25.85 -33.19
CA CYS A 1070 10.08 -25.91 -32.96
C CYS A 1070 9.29 -25.19 -34.06
N CYS A 1071 9.74 -24.02 -34.51
CA CYS A 1071 9.14 -23.35 -35.67
C CYS A 1071 9.30 -24.19 -36.95
N SER A 1072 10.47 -24.80 -37.18
CA SER A 1072 10.72 -25.66 -38.34
C SER A 1072 9.86 -26.92 -38.34
N VAL A 1073 9.69 -27.58 -37.20
CA VAL A 1073 8.82 -28.76 -37.04
C VAL A 1073 7.35 -28.37 -37.19
N GLY A 1074 6.93 -27.26 -36.57
CA GLY A 1074 5.58 -26.71 -36.71
C GLY A 1074 5.22 -26.27 -38.13
N ILE A 1075 6.21 -26.01 -38.99
CA ILE A 1075 6.03 -25.74 -40.42
C ILE A 1075 6.11 -27.04 -41.24
N VAL A 1076 7.13 -27.87 -41.07
CA VAL A 1076 7.37 -29.02 -41.95
C VAL A 1076 6.36 -30.15 -41.73
N LEU A 1077 5.99 -30.45 -40.47
CA LEU A 1077 5.09 -31.57 -40.17
C LEU A 1077 3.70 -31.37 -40.78
N PRO A 1078 3.05 -30.18 -40.67
CA PRO A 1078 1.74 -29.98 -41.28
C PRO A 1078 1.78 -29.81 -42.80
N VAL A 1079 2.89 -29.38 -43.43
CA VAL A 1079 3.01 -29.42 -44.91
C VAL A 1079 2.94 -30.88 -45.38
N TYR A 1080 3.69 -31.76 -44.71
CA TYR A 1080 3.73 -33.19 -45.02
C TYR A 1080 2.36 -33.86 -44.81
N SER A 1081 1.67 -33.56 -43.70
CA SER A 1081 0.31 -34.05 -43.46
C SER A 1081 -0.68 -33.57 -44.52
N THR A 1082 -0.61 -32.29 -44.92
CA THR A 1082 -1.47 -31.73 -45.98
C THR A 1082 -1.18 -32.37 -47.33
N PHE A 1083 0.09 -32.64 -47.65
CA PHE A 1083 0.48 -33.36 -48.87
C PHE A 1083 -0.11 -34.78 -48.88
N LYS A 1084 -0.05 -35.52 -47.76
CA LYS A 1084 -0.70 -36.84 -47.64
C LYS A 1084 -2.22 -36.78 -47.76
N ALA A 1085 -2.90 -35.82 -47.13
CA ALA A 1085 -4.34 -35.63 -47.28
C ALA A 1085 -4.74 -35.36 -48.75
N ILE A 1086 -3.92 -34.58 -49.47
CA ILE A 1086 -4.13 -34.29 -50.90
C ILE A 1086 -3.96 -35.54 -51.78
N GLU A 1087 -3.04 -36.46 -51.46
CA GLU A 1087 -2.89 -37.73 -52.20
C GLU A 1087 -3.91 -38.80 -51.78
N ALA A 1088 -4.43 -38.76 -50.55
CA ALA A 1088 -5.49 -39.64 -50.04
C ALA A 1088 -6.88 -39.38 -50.66
N LYS A 1089 -7.07 -38.24 -51.34
CA LYS A 1089 -8.32 -37.80 -52.02
C LYS A 1089 -9.53 -37.49 -51.12
N ASP A 1090 -9.37 -37.46 -49.79
CA ASP A 1090 -10.45 -37.05 -48.89
C ASP A 1090 -10.59 -35.51 -48.89
N GLN A 1091 -11.72 -35.00 -49.37
CA GLN A 1091 -11.92 -33.56 -49.57
C GLN A 1091 -12.13 -32.78 -48.27
N ASP A 1092 -12.62 -33.41 -47.20
CA ASP A 1092 -12.94 -32.70 -45.95
C ASP A 1092 -11.68 -32.47 -45.10
N GLU A 1093 -10.78 -33.47 -45.03
CA GLU A 1093 -9.42 -33.31 -44.53
C GLU A 1093 -8.65 -32.26 -45.36
N GLN A 1094 -8.74 -32.35 -46.69
CA GLN A 1094 -8.04 -31.45 -47.61
C GLN A 1094 -8.40 -29.98 -47.36
N HIS A 1095 -9.68 -29.65 -47.13
CA HIS A 1095 -10.10 -28.27 -46.80
C HIS A 1095 -9.68 -27.85 -45.39
N LYS A 1096 -9.81 -28.70 -44.37
CA LYS A 1096 -9.39 -28.39 -43.00
C LYS A 1096 -7.90 -28.05 -42.92
N TRP A 1097 -7.04 -28.87 -43.53
CA TRP A 1097 -5.60 -28.65 -43.50
C TRP A 1097 -5.16 -27.45 -44.35
N LEU A 1098 -5.79 -27.20 -45.51
CA LEU A 1098 -5.54 -25.98 -46.29
C LEU A 1098 -5.94 -24.69 -45.54
N LEU A 1099 -7.07 -24.71 -44.83
CA LEU A 1099 -7.54 -23.56 -44.05
C LEU A 1099 -6.61 -23.28 -42.86
N TYR A 1100 -6.17 -24.33 -42.16
CA TYR A 1100 -5.17 -24.25 -41.09
C TYR A 1100 -3.84 -23.68 -41.60
N TRP A 1101 -3.41 -24.09 -42.80
CA TRP A 1101 -2.22 -23.55 -43.46
C TRP A 1101 -2.30 -22.07 -43.81
N ALA A 1102 -3.44 -21.63 -44.37
CA ALA A 1102 -3.67 -20.23 -44.69
C ALA A 1102 -3.59 -19.35 -43.43
N ALA A 1103 -4.19 -19.79 -42.32
CA ALA A 1103 -4.10 -19.10 -41.04
C ALA A 1103 -2.66 -19.10 -40.50
N TYR A 1104 -2.08 -20.27 -40.20
CA TYR A 1104 -0.81 -20.41 -39.49
C TYR A 1104 0.37 -19.79 -40.27
N GLY A 1105 0.43 -20.01 -41.59
CA GLY A 1105 1.47 -19.41 -42.44
C GLY A 1105 1.42 -17.88 -42.47
N SER A 1106 0.22 -17.28 -42.40
CA SER A 1106 0.05 -15.82 -42.40
C SER A 1106 0.52 -15.16 -41.10
N PHE A 1107 0.44 -15.86 -39.96
CA PHE A 1107 1.01 -15.39 -38.68
C PHE A 1107 2.52 -15.62 -38.61
N ALA A 1108 3.02 -16.80 -38.99
CA ALA A 1108 4.44 -17.13 -38.91
C ALA A 1108 5.32 -16.26 -39.82
N ILE A 1109 4.85 -15.89 -41.01
CA ILE A 1109 5.56 -14.97 -41.91
C ILE A 1109 5.47 -13.52 -41.38
N ALA A 1110 4.41 -13.16 -40.65
CA ALA A 1110 4.32 -11.83 -40.04
C ALA A 1110 5.37 -11.65 -38.92
N GLU A 1111 5.46 -12.57 -37.96
CA GLU A 1111 6.45 -12.48 -36.87
C GLU A 1111 7.90 -12.45 -37.36
N LEU A 1112 8.23 -13.16 -38.44
CA LEU A 1112 9.60 -13.26 -38.93
C LEU A 1112 10.11 -11.97 -39.64
N VAL A 1113 9.21 -11.07 -40.04
CA VAL A 1113 9.53 -9.94 -40.93
C VAL A 1113 9.24 -8.56 -40.30
N THR A 1114 8.38 -8.46 -39.30
CA THR A 1114 7.95 -7.15 -38.74
C THR A 1114 9.06 -6.35 -38.07
N ASP A 1115 9.97 -7.00 -37.33
CA ASP A 1115 10.88 -6.34 -36.39
C ASP A 1115 12.00 -5.47 -37.01
N LYS A 1116 12.20 -5.48 -38.34
CA LYS A 1116 13.39 -4.82 -38.95
C LYS A 1116 13.20 -3.96 -40.20
N PHE A 1117 12.04 -3.98 -40.88
CA PHE A 1117 11.93 -3.30 -42.20
C PHE A 1117 10.74 -2.34 -42.38
N LEU A 1118 9.71 -2.38 -41.53
CA LEU A 1118 8.41 -1.77 -41.88
C LEU A 1118 8.17 -0.32 -41.43
N TYR A 1119 9.17 0.37 -40.87
CA TYR A 1119 9.04 1.78 -40.47
C TYR A 1119 9.03 2.77 -41.66
N TRP A 1120 9.27 2.31 -42.89
CA TRP A 1120 9.54 3.19 -44.07
C TRP A 1120 8.50 3.15 -45.21
N PHE A 1121 7.43 2.34 -45.14
CA PHE A 1121 6.48 2.18 -46.26
C PHE A 1121 5.00 2.48 -45.89
N PRO A 1122 4.50 3.71 -46.18
CA PRO A 1122 3.14 4.13 -45.79
C PRO A 1122 1.99 3.31 -46.39
N LEU A 1123 2.18 2.70 -47.56
CA LEU A 1123 1.13 1.97 -48.30
C LEU A 1123 1.06 0.46 -47.99
N TYR A 1124 1.97 -0.07 -47.17
CA TYR A 1124 2.08 -1.52 -46.92
C TYR A 1124 0.77 -2.14 -46.40
N TYR A 1125 0.11 -1.50 -45.43
CA TYR A 1125 -1.10 -2.04 -44.81
C TYR A 1125 -2.29 -2.08 -45.77
N HIS A 1126 -2.41 -1.14 -46.70
CA HIS A 1126 -3.47 -1.15 -47.71
C HIS A 1126 -3.28 -2.25 -48.76
N MET A 1127 -2.04 -2.47 -49.24
CA MET A 1127 -1.76 -3.60 -50.13
C MET A 1127 -1.89 -4.96 -49.42
N LYS A 1128 -1.48 -5.05 -48.15
CA LYS A 1128 -1.68 -6.23 -47.31
C LYS A 1128 -3.18 -6.56 -47.15
N PHE A 1129 -4.03 -5.57 -46.90
CA PHE A 1129 -5.47 -5.75 -46.83
C PHE A 1129 -6.07 -6.22 -48.15
N ALA A 1130 -5.72 -5.58 -49.28
CA ALA A 1130 -6.19 -5.98 -50.60
C ALA A 1130 -5.80 -7.43 -50.98
N PHE A 1131 -4.58 -7.85 -50.65
CA PHE A 1131 -4.12 -9.23 -50.88
C PHE A 1131 -4.86 -10.26 -50.00
N LEU A 1132 -5.12 -9.95 -48.73
CA LEU A 1132 -5.90 -10.81 -47.84
C LEU A 1132 -7.37 -10.92 -48.29
N VAL A 1133 -7.98 -9.83 -48.78
CA VAL A 1133 -9.32 -9.85 -49.40
C VAL A 1133 -9.32 -10.73 -50.66
N TRP A 1134 -8.32 -10.62 -51.53
CA TRP A 1134 -8.19 -11.49 -52.71
C TRP A 1134 -8.06 -12.98 -52.35
N LEU A 1135 -7.35 -13.31 -51.26
CA LEU A 1135 -7.24 -14.69 -50.76
C LEU A 1135 -8.56 -15.22 -50.16
N GLN A 1136 -9.41 -14.37 -49.59
CA GLN A 1136 -10.67 -14.78 -48.95
C GLN A 1136 -11.89 -14.76 -49.88
N LEU A 1137 -11.85 -14.07 -51.03
CA LEU A 1137 -12.98 -13.99 -51.97
C LEU A 1137 -13.29 -15.37 -52.61
N PRO A 1138 -14.44 -16.01 -52.30
CA PRO A 1138 -14.70 -17.40 -52.71
C PRO A 1138 -14.83 -17.59 -54.23
N SER A 1139 -15.25 -16.55 -54.96
CA SER A 1139 -15.40 -16.59 -56.41
C SER A 1139 -14.06 -16.69 -57.15
N ILE A 1140 -13.00 -16.05 -56.65
CA ILE A 1140 -11.74 -15.86 -57.39
C ILE A 1140 -10.76 -17.03 -57.18
N HIS A 1141 -10.96 -17.87 -56.16
CA HIS A 1141 -10.15 -19.08 -55.91
C HIS A 1141 -8.63 -18.83 -55.75
N GLY A 1142 -8.20 -17.61 -55.36
CA GLY A 1142 -6.80 -17.17 -55.39
C GLY A 1142 -5.82 -18.13 -54.68
N ALA A 1143 -6.17 -18.60 -53.48
CA ALA A 1143 -5.37 -19.57 -52.73
C ALA A 1143 -5.18 -20.92 -53.47
N ARG A 1144 -6.22 -21.41 -54.16
CA ARG A 1144 -6.19 -22.66 -54.94
C ARG A 1144 -5.32 -22.50 -56.19
N GLN A 1145 -5.37 -21.33 -56.84
CA GLN A 1145 -4.59 -21.01 -58.03
C GLN A 1145 -3.10 -20.88 -57.70
N LEU A 1146 -2.76 -20.19 -56.60
CA LEU A 1146 -1.39 -20.08 -56.08
C LEU A 1146 -0.78 -21.46 -55.75
N TYR A 1147 -1.54 -22.33 -55.08
CA TYR A 1147 -1.10 -23.69 -54.75
C TYR A 1147 -0.80 -24.53 -56.00
N MET A 1148 -1.75 -24.57 -56.95
CA MET A 1148 -1.64 -25.42 -58.14
C MET A 1148 -0.50 -24.99 -59.08
N ASN A 1149 -0.32 -23.68 -59.28
CA ASN A 1149 0.63 -23.15 -60.27
C ASN A 1149 2.07 -23.05 -59.74
N HIS A 1150 2.26 -22.77 -58.44
CA HIS A 1150 3.59 -22.45 -57.90
C HIS A 1150 4.10 -23.42 -56.82
N LEU A 1151 3.30 -23.77 -55.80
CA LEU A 1151 3.77 -24.66 -54.73
C LEU A 1151 3.82 -26.14 -55.15
N ARG A 1152 2.78 -26.63 -55.83
CA ARG A 1152 2.67 -28.05 -56.20
C ARG A 1152 3.82 -28.56 -57.09
N PRO A 1153 4.33 -27.82 -58.10
CA PRO A 1153 5.50 -28.22 -58.88
C PRO A 1153 6.80 -28.19 -58.06
N PHE A 1154 6.96 -27.22 -57.17
CA PHE A 1154 8.15 -27.07 -56.33
C PHE A 1154 8.30 -28.24 -55.33
N LEU A 1155 7.22 -28.58 -54.61
CA LEU A 1155 7.23 -29.66 -53.62
C LEU A 1155 7.57 -31.02 -54.24
N ARG A 1156 6.97 -31.36 -55.39
CA ARG A 1156 7.29 -32.59 -56.13
C ARG A 1156 8.75 -32.68 -56.59
N ARG A 1157 9.43 -31.54 -56.78
CA ARG A 1157 10.83 -31.48 -57.22
C ARG A 1157 11.84 -31.81 -56.10
N HIS A 1158 11.38 -31.79 -54.84
CA HIS A 1158 12.24 -31.93 -53.65
C HIS A 1158 11.74 -32.96 -52.63
N GLN A 1159 10.72 -33.74 -52.98
CA GLN A 1159 10.06 -34.73 -52.12
C GLN A 1159 11.03 -35.68 -51.41
N SER A 1160 11.95 -36.33 -52.14
CA SER A 1160 12.91 -37.28 -51.52
C SER A 1160 13.87 -36.64 -50.51
N ARG A 1161 14.22 -35.35 -50.67
CA ARG A 1161 15.00 -34.60 -49.67
C ARG A 1161 14.17 -34.24 -48.44
N LEU A 1162 12.89 -33.91 -48.63
CA LEU A 1162 11.96 -33.63 -47.53
C LEU A 1162 11.72 -34.90 -46.69
N ASP A 1163 11.47 -36.04 -47.33
CA ASP A 1163 11.31 -37.34 -46.65
C ASP A 1163 12.56 -37.69 -45.81
N GLN A 1164 13.76 -37.47 -46.35
CA GLN A 1164 15.03 -37.74 -45.67
C GLN A 1164 15.23 -36.83 -44.42
N VAL A 1165 14.91 -35.54 -44.54
CA VAL A 1165 15.00 -34.58 -43.43
C VAL A 1165 13.95 -34.86 -42.36
N VAL A 1166 12.71 -35.16 -42.74
CA VAL A 1166 11.63 -35.51 -41.79
C VAL A 1166 11.97 -36.81 -41.04
N GLY A 1167 12.48 -37.84 -41.71
CA GLY A 1167 12.93 -39.08 -41.08
C GLY A 1167 14.04 -38.85 -40.04
N PHE A 1168 15.03 -38.00 -40.35
CA PHE A 1168 16.09 -37.62 -39.41
C PHE A 1168 15.53 -36.93 -38.17
N PHE A 1169 14.72 -35.86 -38.34
CA PHE A 1169 14.12 -35.14 -37.21
C PHE A 1169 13.20 -36.02 -36.35
N TYR A 1170 12.45 -36.94 -36.95
CA TYR A 1170 11.62 -37.88 -36.21
C TYR A 1170 12.48 -38.83 -35.34
N SER A 1171 13.61 -39.32 -35.87
CA SER A 1171 14.51 -40.20 -35.13
C SER A 1171 15.17 -39.52 -33.92
N GLU A 1172 15.58 -38.26 -34.04
CA GLU A 1172 16.16 -37.50 -32.92
C GLU A 1172 15.10 -37.06 -31.90
N MET A 1173 13.88 -36.71 -32.33
CA MET A 1173 12.75 -36.46 -31.42
C MET A 1173 12.43 -37.68 -30.56
N VAL A 1174 12.44 -38.88 -31.13
CA VAL A 1174 12.20 -40.13 -30.37
C VAL A 1174 13.30 -40.38 -29.33
N LYS A 1175 14.58 -40.20 -29.69
CA LYS A 1175 15.71 -40.31 -28.73
C LYS A 1175 15.63 -39.26 -27.62
N PHE A 1176 15.24 -38.02 -27.97
CA PHE A 1176 15.11 -36.94 -26.99
C PHE A 1176 13.99 -37.23 -25.99
N ALA A 1177 12.85 -37.74 -26.47
CA ALA A 1177 11.73 -38.13 -25.63
C ALA A 1177 12.07 -39.28 -24.66
N SER A 1178 12.75 -40.33 -25.13
CA SER A 1178 13.17 -41.46 -24.27
C SER A 1178 14.16 -41.06 -23.18
N ASN A 1179 14.95 -40.00 -23.39
CA ASN A 1179 15.94 -39.53 -22.42
C ASN A 1179 15.35 -38.62 -21.32
N HIS A 1180 14.13 -38.08 -21.51
CA HIS A 1180 13.48 -37.14 -20.58
C HIS A 1180 12.09 -37.63 -20.11
N GLU A 1181 11.87 -38.96 -20.15
CA GLU A 1181 10.54 -39.54 -19.93
C GLU A 1181 9.95 -39.22 -18.55
N ALA A 1182 10.79 -39.10 -17.51
CA ALA A 1182 10.37 -38.69 -16.17
C ALA A 1182 9.76 -37.27 -16.12
N GLU A 1183 10.32 -36.32 -16.87
CA GLU A 1183 9.82 -34.95 -16.93
C GLU A 1183 8.49 -34.88 -17.70
N PHE A 1184 8.37 -35.66 -18.77
CA PHE A 1184 7.12 -35.82 -19.52
C PHE A 1184 6.02 -36.49 -18.69
N GLN A 1185 6.34 -37.48 -17.84
CA GLN A 1185 5.38 -38.07 -16.90
C GLN A 1185 4.85 -37.03 -15.90
N ILE A 1186 5.72 -36.18 -15.34
CA ILE A 1186 5.32 -35.10 -14.41
C ILE A 1186 4.45 -34.05 -15.12
N ALA A 1187 4.84 -33.60 -16.32
CA ALA A 1187 4.07 -32.66 -17.12
C ALA A 1187 2.69 -33.23 -17.50
N ARG A 1188 2.63 -34.50 -17.89
CA ARG A 1188 1.39 -35.22 -18.20
C ARG A 1188 0.49 -35.38 -16.97
N ALA A 1189 1.06 -35.67 -15.79
CA ALA A 1189 0.31 -35.75 -14.53
C ALA A 1189 -0.30 -34.39 -14.14
N LEU A 1190 0.46 -33.30 -14.27
CA LEU A 1190 0.00 -31.94 -14.01
C LEU A 1190 -1.11 -31.51 -14.99
N LEU A 1191 -0.92 -31.73 -16.29
CA LEU A 1191 -1.93 -31.45 -17.31
C LEU A 1191 -3.21 -32.28 -17.09
N THR A 1192 -3.08 -33.55 -16.73
CA THR A 1192 -4.24 -34.41 -16.43
C THR A 1192 -4.98 -33.90 -15.19
N ARG A 1193 -4.27 -33.49 -14.12
CA ARG A 1193 -4.89 -32.84 -12.94
C ARG A 1193 -5.63 -31.55 -13.32
N PHE A 1194 -5.02 -30.71 -14.15
CA PHE A 1194 -5.60 -29.44 -14.60
C PHE A 1194 -6.88 -29.67 -15.45
N TYR A 1195 -6.83 -30.56 -16.44
CA TYR A 1195 -8.00 -30.91 -17.25
C TYR A 1195 -9.11 -31.57 -16.42
N CYS A 1196 -8.79 -32.46 -15.48
CA CYS A 1196 -9.78 -33.02 -14.56
C CYS A 1196 -10.46 -31.95 -13.69
N GLN A 1197 -9.71 -30.97 -13.17
CA GLN A 1197 -10.28 -29.84 -12.44
C GLN A 1197 -11.14 -28.93 -13.33
N LEU A 1198 -10.73 -28.72 -14.58
CA LEU A 1198 -11.49 -27.93 -15.56
C LEU A 1198 -12.82 -28.61 -15.92
N ILE A 1199 -12.79 -29.91 -16.21
CA ILE A 1199 -13.98 -30.73 -16.52
C ILE A 1199 -14.90 -30.82 -15.29
N MET A 1200 -14.37 -30.97 -14.08
CA MET A 1200 -15.15 -30.96 -12.83
C MET A 1200 -15.83 -29.61 -12.56
N ARG A 1201 -15.26 -28.48 -13.03
CA ARG A 1201 -15.92 -27.17 -13.01
C ARG A 1201 -17.02 -27.06 -14.09
N PHE A 1202 -16.72 -27.42 -15.33
CA PHE A 1202 -17.70 -27.37 -16.43
C PHE A 1202 -18.90 -28.31 -16.25
N LYS A 1203 -18.72 -29.47 -15.60
CA LYS A 1203 -19.82 -30.42 -15.33
C LYS A 1203 -20.79 -29.96 -14.22
N LYS A 1204 -20.57 -28.77 -13.63
CA LYS A 1204 -21.47 -28.13 -12.66
C LYS A 1204 -22.29 -26.97 -13.24
N SER A 1205 -22.09 -26.61 -14.51
CA SER A 1205 -22.72 -25.44 -15.16
C SER A 1205 -23.61 -25.77 -16.36
N PHE A 1206 -23.91 -27.05 -16.61
CA PHE A 1206 -24.88 -27.50 -17.62
C PHE A 1206 -25.90 -28.45 -17.02
N ASP A 1207 -27.11 -27.92 -16.79
CA ASP A 1207 -28.33 -28.70 -16.58
C ASP A 1207 -29.06 -28.79 -17.95
N PRO A 1208 -29.28 -29.99 -18.54
CA PRO A 1208 -29.79 -30.13 -19.91
C PRO A 1208 -31.31 -29.87 -20.00
N GLY A 1209 -31.72 -28.62 -19.74
CA GLY A 1209 -33.08 -28.27 -19.35
C GLY A 1209 -33.85 -27.23 -20.20
N LYS A 1210 -33.36 -26.86 -21.40
CA LYS A 1210 -34.11 -26.20 -22.50
C LYS A 1210 -33.20 -26.00 -23.72
N GLY A 1211 -33.74 -26.18 -24.92
CA GLY A 1211 -33.03 -25.88 -26.17
C GLY A 1211 -33.89 -25.11 -27.17
N LYS A 1212 -33.25 -24.17 -27.87
CA LYS A 1212 -33.57 -23.73 -29.23
C LYS A 1212 -32.34 -23.05 -29.83
#